data_AF-D7EL75-F1
#
_entry.id   AF-D7EL75-F1
#
_cell.length_a   1.000
_cell.length_b   1.000
_cell.length_c   1.000
_cell.angle_alpha   90.00
_cell.angle_beta   90.00
_cell.angle_gamma   90.00
#
_symmetry.space_group_name_H-M   'P 1'
#
loop_
_entity.id
_entity.type
_entity.pdbx_description
1 polymer ?
#
loop_
_entity_poly.entity_id
_entity_poly.type
_entity_poly.pdbx_seq_one_letter_code
_entity_poly.pdbx_strand_id
1 'polypeptide(L)'
;MWSKVILFVFFVNYGNSANILGLYFHAGKSHHILGEMLLKELARRGHNVTMASPFPLKEPFPNYTDIHLTGILEDQIARESMFMKMNKGHALVGVNDVLELTRAQTELTLNHTEMAKLLKSGTKFDVIIIDWFMNGAILMYGKLFNAPIIPIASHGTTHLANYIVGNPAPPSYIPNAMLPFPPNMTFFQRMVNGLVTIAYNVVGHTNAKYHQALLEKYFENAPSLDELKDTVALVLSNGHYSFESPRPFVPNVIPVGGFHVQKARKLPTDLQKYMDEAKHGVVYFSLGSNMKSVLLPKEKQQQILKAFAKIPHKVLWKWEDDNLENKPDNVLIRKWFPQNDILGHPNLKLFITHGGLLSTIEALHHGVPVLGIPIFGDQKANIPNAVSSGYAVQLELADLDEATLTKALDEILTNPKYQENAKKRSQLLHDQPMSPMDTAVFWVEHVIRHKGAPHLRNLGSYLPWYQYLMLDVALFVVLFLLVVVGIVGFVIRKICGCCCQRKSKEKRDALRGAAAAASRRMSGCDPVCTKRQCSSVLNMFTLCMSRGHPPLQNAQQENNVANKQVKGGYLLRYKRGLFCNSWCEEWFVLYEDSTLAWFKDKGLNRPKGHLRISECPDLLAVGEWTRQVPKRPRFPRNYHVGQVLAVGTRIPQDVHWLMAQSAAEANDWMTAISNTLPPPPNLPPAKSKSFTFQKKSNNCYKCNSLKNEADYTLISGVAIDWGHGWGWGQTAWAAHTACVSETATALEAAVNSALHCHALGDYGVGSGMDELDCSAFGDFIF
;
A
#
# COMPACT_ATOMS: atom_id res chain seq x y z
N MET A 1 -29.59 58.64 -30.05
CA MET A 1 -29.90 57.30 -30.59
C MET A 1 -28.68 56.39 -30.52
N TRP A 2 -27.57 56.74 -31.19
CA TRP A 2 -26.29 55.99 -31.19
C TRP A 2 -25.85 55.42 -29.85
N SER A 3 -25.89 56.17 -28.75
CA SER A 3 -25.54 55.66 -27.41
C SER A 3 -26.37 54.46 -26.94
N LYS A 4 -27.66 54.38 -27.31
CA LYS A 4 -28.50 53.20 -27.05
C LYS A 4 -28.18 52.03 -27.98
N VAL A 5 -27.78 52.30 -29.22
CA VAL A 5 -27.34 51.25 -30.17
C VAL A 5 -25.99 50.68 -29.74
N ILE A 6 -25.05 51.52 -29.30
CA ILE A 6 -23.75 51.11 -28.75
C ILE A 6 -23.96 50.30 -27.47
N LEU A 7 -24.82 50.74 -26.54
CA LEU A 7 -25.22 49.93 -25.38
C LEU A 7 -25.86 48.60 -25.80
N PHE A 8 -26.74 48.58 -26.80
CA PHE A 8 -27.33 47.34 -27.30
C PHE A 8 -26.27 46.40 -27.89
N VAL A 9 -25.29 46.91 -28.64
CA VAL A 9 -24.16 46.12 -29.18
C VAL A 9 -23.22 45.62 -28.08
N PHE A 10 -23.00 46.37 -27.00
CA PHE A 10 -22.29 45.86 -25.80
C PHE A 10 -23.14 44.89 -24.96
N PHE A 11 -24.48 44.96 -25.03
CA PHE A 11 -25.39 43.99 -24.41
C PHE A 11 -25.67 42.76 -25.29
N VAL A 12 -25.33 42.80 -26.59
CA VAL A 12 -24.92 41.61 -27.35
C VAL A 12 -23.53 41.20 -26.87
N ASN A 13 -23.47 40.78 -25.60
CA ASN A 13 -22.46 39.84 -25.16
C ASN A 13 -22.52 38.64 -26.10
N TYR A 14 -21.35 38.10 -26.46
CA TYR A 14 -21.23 36.91 -27.29
C TYR A 14 -21.73 35.67 -26.52
N GLY A 15 -23.06 35.56 -26.41
CA GLY A 15 -23.77 34.33 -26.07
C GLY A 15 -23.60 33.35 -27.22
N ASN A 16 -22.40 32.78 -27.34
CA ASN A 16 -22.05 31.75 -28.31
C ASN A 16 -22.82 30.48 -27.95
N SER A 17 -24.07 30.42 -28.40
CA SER A 17 -24.82 29.17 -28.47
C SER A 17 -23.97 28.17 -29.27
N ALA A 18 -23.83 26.98 -28.69
CA ALA A 18 -23.04 25.90 -29.25
C ALA A 18 -23.97 24.72 -29.49
N ASN A 19 -23.67 23.91 -30.48
CA ASN A 19 -24.45 22.72 -30.81
C ASN A 19 -23.79 21.53 -30.11
N ILE A 20 -24.46 20.96 -29.11
CA ILE A 20 -23.91 19.96 -28.20
C ILE A 20 -24.65 18.63 -28.39
N LEU A 21 -23.91 17.57 -28.70
CA LEU A 21 -24.46 16.22 -28.86
C LEU A 21 -24.22 15.39 -27.60
N GLY A 22 -25.26 14.90 -26.94
CA GLY A 22 -25.19 13.94 -25.85
C GLY A 22 -25.45 12.50 -26.33
N LEU A 23 -24.48 11.59 -26.22
CA LEU A 23 -24.65 10.17 -26.57
C LEU A 23 -24.68 9.29 -25.31
N TYR A 24 -25.89 8.87 -24.94
CA TYR A 24 -26.18 8.10 -23.72
C TYR A 24 -26.82 6.77 -24.08
N PHE A 25 -26.06 5.93 -24.78
CA PHE A 25 -26.46 4.61 -25.29
C PHE A 25 -26.68 3.55 -24.19
N HIS A 26 -26.11 3.70 -22.99
CA HIS A 26 -26.29 2.71 -21.93
C HIS A 26 -27.70 2.82 -21.31
N ALA A 27 -28.46 1.73 -21.31
CA ALA A 27 -29.82 1.68 -20.76
C ALA A 27 -29.87 1.54 -19.22
N GLY A 28 -28.82 1.94 -18.51
CA GLY A 28 -28.86 2.20 -17.06
C GLY A 28 -29.38 3.61 -16.78
N LYS A 29 -30.57 3.75 -16.17
CA LYS A 29 -31.20 5.09 -15.96
C LYS A 29 -30.33 6.03 -15.10
N SER A 30 -29.48 5.50 -14.22
CA SER A 30 -28.47 6.29 -13.49
C SER A 30 -27.49 7.02 -14.42
N HIS A 31 -26.97 6.38 -15.46
CA HIS A 31 -26.03 6.98 -16.41
C HIS A 31 -26.72 8.06 -17.25
N HIS A 32 -27.93 7.76 -17.72
CA HIS A 32 -28.75 8.76 -18.40
C HIS A 32 -29.08 9.95 -17.47
N ILE A 33 -29.32 9.78 -16.16
CA ILE A 33 -29.58 10.91 -15.24
C ILE A 33 -28.40 11.89 -15.23
N LEU A 34 -27.16 11.40 -15.24
CA LEU A 34 -25.97 12.28 -15.34
C LEU A 34 -25.98 13.11 -16.63
N GLY A 35 -26.28 12.47 -17.77
CA GLY A 35 -26.42 13.16 -19.06
C GLY A 35 -27.56 14.16 -19.07
N GLU A 36 -28.78 13.71 -18.76
CA GLU A 36 -30.02 14.49 -18.68
C GLU A 36 -29.84 15.76 -17.83
N MET A 37 -29.10 15.66 -16.71
CA MET A 37 -28.81 16.79 -15.84
C MET A 37 -27.88 17.84 -16.46
N LEU A 38 -26.71 17.45 -16.98
CA LEU A 38 -25.76 18.41 -17.58
C LEU A 38 -26.32 19.00 -18.88
N LEU A 39 -26.93 18.17 -19.72
CA LEU A 39 -27.49 18.56 -21.01
C LEU A 39 -28.66 19.55 -20.85
N LYS A 40 -29.53 19.38 -19.84
CA LYS A 40 -30.61 20.36 -19.56
C LYS A 40 -30.08 21.68 -19.00
N GLU A 41 -28.98 21.67 -18.24
CA GLU A 41 -28.37 22.92 -17.76
C GLU A 41 -27.64 23.67 -18.88
N LEU A 42 -26.96 22.95 -19.79
CA LEU A 42 -26.38 23.55 -21.00
C LEU A 42 -27.46 24.17 -21.91
N ALA A 43 -28.58 23.47 -22.11
CA ALA A 43 -29.73 24.02 -22.85
C ALA A 43 -30.33 25.26 -22.17
N ARG A 44 -30.42 25.25 -20.83
CA ARG A 44 -30.86 26.40 -20.01
C ARG A 44 -29.95 27.62 -20.17
N ARG A 45 -28.64 27.42 -20.36
CA ARG A 45 -27.64 28.47 -20.59
C ARG A 45 -27.59 28.96 -22.04
N GLY A 46 -28.44 28.42 -22.92
CA GLY A 46 -28.64 28.91 -24.29
C GLY A 46 -27.88 28.14 -25.37
N HIS A 47 -27.24 27.02 -25.05
CA HIS A 47 -26.70 26.10 -26.07
C HIS A 47 -27.83 25.31 -26.73
N ASN A 48 -27.66 24.94 -28.00
CA ASN A 48 -28.53 24.00 -28.69
C ASN A 48 -28.08 22.58 -28.33
N VAL A 49 -28.97 21.77 -27.77
CA VAL A 49 -28.63 20.44 -27.26
C VAL A 49 -29.41 19.37 -28.01
N THR A 50 -28.72 18.29 -28.37
CA THR A 50 -29.34 17.08 -28.93
C THR A 50 -28.91 15.89 -28.09
N MET A 51 -29.83 15.19 -27.42
CA MET A 51 -29.53 13.94 -26.71
C MET A 51 -30.01 12.74 -27.54
N ALA A 52 -29.16 11.72 -27.69
CA ALA A 52 -29.55 10.41 -28.18
C ALA A 52 -29.44 9.38 -27.04
N SER A 53 -30.56 8.77 -26.64
CA SER A 53 -30.55 7.77 -25.55
C SER A 53 -31.75 6.79 -25.59
N PRO A 54 -31.67 5.62 -24.91
CA PRO A 54 -32.79 4.68 -24.74
C PRO A 54 -33.90 5.15 -23.78
N PHE A 55 -33.84 6.38 -23.26
CA PHE A 55 -34.84 6.95 -22.36
C PHE A 55 -35.35 8.28 -22.92
N PRO A 56 -36.54 8.33 -23.54
CA PRO A 56 -37.04 9.55 -24.15
C PRO A 56 -37.44 10.58 -23.10
N LEU A 57 -37.44 11.85 -23.50
CA LEU A 57 -38.04 12.93 -22.72
C LEU A 57 -39.53 12.69 -22.51
N LYS A 58 -40.00 12.85 -21.27
CA LYS A 58 -41.43 12.82 -20.94
C LYS A 58 -42.17 14.10 -21.34
N GLU A 59 -41.46 15.22 -21.30
CA GLU A 59 -41.98 16.57 -21.54
C GLU A 59 -40.97 17.34 -22.39
N PRO A 60 -41.40 18.18 -23.37
CA PRO A 60 -40.49 19.02 -24.14
C PRO A 60 -39.65 19.96 -23.26
N PHE A 61 -38.40 20.22 -23.67
CA PHE A 61 -37.51 21.14 -22.97
C PHE A 61 -36.93 22.17 -23.97
N PRO A 62 -36.88 23.48 -23.65
CA PRO A 62 -36.35 24.49 -24.56
C PRO A 62 -34.91 24.21 -24.99
N ASN A 63 -34.58 24.51 -26.26
CA ASN A 63 -33.28 24.27 -26.88
C ASN A 63 -32.78 22.81 -26.82
N TYR A 64 -33.67 21.84 -26.65
CA TYR A 64 -33.33 20.43 -26.44
C TYR A 64 -34.06 19.52 -27.44
N THR A 65 -33.30 18.85 -28.30
CA THR A 65 -33.77 17.81 -29.22
C THR A 65 -33.54 16.45 -28.57
N ASP A 66 -34.55 15.59 -28.59
CA ASP A 66 -34.47 14.23 -28.05
C ASP A 66 -34.55 13.19 -29.17
N ILE A 67 -33.62 12.24 -29.17
CA ILE A 67 -33.50 11.16 -30.15
C ILE A 67 -33.59 9.83 -29.41
N HIS A 68 -34.75 9.19 -29.49
CA HIS A 68 -35.01 7.94 -28.81
C HIS A 68 -34.30 6.75 -29.51
N LEU A 69 -33.36 6.12 -28.81
CA LEU A 69 -32.63 4.94 -29.28
C LEU A 69 -33.36 3.66 -28.86
N THR A 70 -34.42 3.33 -29.60
CA THR A 70 -35.26 2.14 -29.43
C THR A 70 -34.49 0.82 -29.56
N GLY A 71 -34.96 -0.22 -28.87
CA GLY A 71 -34.41 -1.58 -28.91
C GLY A 71 -33.31 -1.84 -27.87
N ILE A 72 -32.63 -0.78 -27.42
CA ILE A 72 -31.49 -0.87 -26.48
C ILE A 72 -31.95 -1.10 -25.04
N LEU A 73 -33.07 -0.49 -24.63
CA LEU A 73 -33.67 -0.71 -23.31
C LEU A 73 -34.35 -2.08 -23.24
N GLU A 74 -34.96 -2.50 -24.35
CA GLU A 74 -35.63 -3.79 -24.52
C GLU A 74 -34.64 -4.96 -24.48
N ASP A 75 -33.49 -4.84 -25.14
CA ASP A 75 -32.37 -5.80 -25.04
C ASP A 75 -31.84 -5.91 -23.61
N GLN A 76 -31.66 -4.78 -22.90
CA GLN A 76 -31.24 -4.83 -21.49
C GLN A 76 -32.28 -5.51 -20.60
N ILE A 77 -33.57 -5.22 -20.75
CA ILE A 77 -34.64 -5.86 -19.96
C ILE A 77 -34.68 -7.38 -20.21
N ALA A 78 -34.48 -7.81 -21.46
CA ALA A 78 -34.38 -9.23 -21.80
C ALA A 78 -33.18 -9.90 -21.10
N ARG A 79 -32.00 -9.26 -21.13
CA ARG A 79 -30.77 -9.78 -20.47
C ARG A 79 -30.82 -9.74 -18.95
N GLU A 80 -31.36 -8.68 -18.34
CA GLU A 80 -31.58 -8.60 -16.88
C GLU A 80 -32.44 -9.76 -16.36
N SER A 81 -33.45 -10.17 -17.12
CA SER A 81 -34.29 -11.35 -16.80
C SER A 81 -33.53 -12.69 -16.84
N MET A 82 -32.32 -12.71 -17.41
CA MET A 82 -31.40 -13.85 -17.49
C MET A 82 -30.34 -13.77 -16.39
N PHE A 83 -29.69 -12.61 -16.22
CA PHE A 83 -28.70 -12.38 -15.16
C PHE A 83 -29.29 -12.61 -13.75
N MET A 84 -30.51 -12.16 -13.49
CA MET A 84 -31.21 -12.40 -12.21
C MET A 84 -31.50 -13.89 -11.94
N LYS A 85 -31.50 -14.75 -12.97
CA LYS A 85 -31.62 -16.22 -12.81
C LYS A 85 -30.25 -16.91 -12.67
N MET A 86 -29.19 -16.30 -13.18
CA MET A 86 -27.82 -16.85 -13.18
C MET A 86 -27.01 -16.54 -11.92
N ASN A 87 -27.44 -15.59 -11.08
CA ASN A 87 -26.60 -15.02 -10.01
C ASN A 87 -26.42 -15.93 -8.77
N LYS A 88 -25.66 -17.02 -8.96
CA LYS A 88 -25.03 -17.87 -7.93
C LYS A 88 -23.49 -17.84 -8.04
N GLY A 89 -22.93 -16.84 -8.73
CA GLY A 89 -21.54 -16.83 -9.20
C GLY A 89 -20.59 -15.90 -8.43
N HIS A 90 -19.29 -16.17 -8.54
CA HIS A 90 -18.23 -15.31 -8.00
C HIS A 90 -18.05 -14.01 -8.82
N ALA A 91 -17.38 -13.01 -8.24
CA ALA A 91 -17.25 -11.65 -8.79
C ALA A 91 -16.69 -11.53 -10.23
N LEU A 92 -15.97 -12.54 -10.73
CA LEU A 92 -15.48 -12.58 -12.13
C LEU A 92 -16.61 -12.78 -13.14
N VAL A 93 -17.72 -13.45 -12.78
CA VAL A 93 -18.87 -13.69 -13.67
C VAL A 93 -19.49 -12.34 -14.09
N GLY A 94 -19.80 -11.50 -13.10
CA GLY A 94 -20.44 -10.19 -13.31
C GLY A 94 -19.62 -9.18 -14.12
N VAL A 95 -18.32 -9.40 -14.35
CA VAL A 95 -17.52 -8.55 -15.24
C VAL A 95 -17.77 -8.93 -16.71
N ASN A 96 -17.92 -10.22 -17.03
CA ASN A 96 -18.28 -10.66 -18.39
C ASN A 96 -19.71 -10.23 -18.73
N ASP A 97 -20.65 -10.35 -17.78
CA ASP A 97 -22.05 -9.94 -17.94
C ASP A 97 -22.18 -8.45 -18.35
N VAL A 98 -21.45 -7.57 -17.67
CA VAL A 98 -21.40 -6.12 -17.98
C VAL A 98 -20.72 -5.85 -19.32
N LEU A 99 -19.68 -6.61 -19.67
CA LEU A 99 -19.02 -6.51 -20.97
C LEU A 99 -19.96 -6.92 -22.11
N GLU A 100 -20.67 -8.04 -22.02
CA GLU A 100 -21.61 -8.45 -23.06
C GLU A 100 -22.75 -7.44 -23.25
N LEU A 101 -23.26 -6.86 -22.16
CA LEU A 101 -24.26 -5.78 -22.22
C LEU A 101 -23.71 -4.52 -22.92
N THR A 102 -22.57 -3.98 -22.46
CA THR A 102 -21.98 -2.75 -23.03
C THR A 102 -21.57 -2.91 -24.49
N ARG A 103 -21.12 -4.11 -24.88
CA ARG A 103 -20.85 -4.49 -26.27
C ARG A 103 -22.10 -4.48 -27.15
N ALA A 104 -23.16 -5.18 -26.73
CA ALA A 104 -24.42 -5.24 -27.46
C ALA A 104 -25.04 -3.82 -27.62
N GLN A 105 -25.06 -3.03 -26.55
CA GLN A 105 -25.58 -1.65 -26.60
C GLN A 105 -24.73 -0.73 -27.49
N THR A 106 -23.41 -0.93 -27.56
CA THR A 106 -22.53 -0.22 -28.49
C THR A 106 -22.85 -0.60 -29.95
N GLU A 107 -22.97 -1.89 -30.25
CA GLU A 107 -23.28 -2.40 -31.60
C GLU A 107 -24.67 -1.94 -32.08
N LEU A 108 -25.69 -2.02 -31.22
CA LEU A 108 -27.03 -1.50 -31.50
C LEU A 108 -27.01 0.01 -31.81
N THR A 109 -26.16 0.78 -31.13
CA THR A 109 -26.04 2.24 -31.34
C THR A 109 -25.37 2.57 -32.68
N LEU A 110 -24.26 1.89 -33.01
CA LEU A 110 -23.57 2.06 -34.29
C LEU A 110 -24.47 1.72 -35.49
N ASN A 111 -25.34 0.72 -35.32
CA ASN A 111 -26.30 0.27 -36.32
C ASN A 111 -27.66 1.00 -36.26
N HIS A 112 -27.84 2.01 -35.40
CA HIS A 112 -29.18 2.59 -35.15
C HIS A 112 -29.62 3.54 -36.27
N THR A 113 -30.85 3.36 -36.77
CA THR A 113 -31.43 4.17 -37.86
C THR A 113 -31.43 5.67 -37.56
N GLU A 114 -31.73 6.08 -36.32
CA GLU A 114 -31.69 7.51 -35.95
C GLU A 114 -30.27 8.08 -35.90
N MET A 115 -29.25 7.27 -35.56
CA MET A 115 -27.86 7.71 -35.64
C MET A 115 -27.41 7.85 -37.11
N ALA A 116 -27.85 6.93 -37.98
CA ALA A 116 -27.61 7.04 -39.42
C ALA A 116 -28.33 8.26 -40.05
N LYS A 117 -29.53 8.61 -39.59
CA LYS A 117 -30.23 9.86 -39.96
C LYS A 117 -29.48 11.09 -39.46
N LEU A 118 -29.03 11.10 -38.19
CA LEU A 118 -28.31 12.22 -37.59
C LEU A 118 -27.00 12.52 -38.35
N LEU A 119 -26.23 11.49 -38.70
CA LEU A 119 -25.04 11.61 -39.54
C LEU A 119 -25.37 12.21 -40.93
N LYS A 120 -26.49 11.79 -41.54
CA LYS A 120 -26.94 12.29 -42.86
C LYS A 120 -27.59 13.67 -42.83
N SER A 121 -27.96 14.19 -41.65
CA SER A 121 -28.64 15.49 -41.50
C SER A 121 -27.78 16.71 -41.87
N GLY A 122 -26.46 16.55 -41.95
CA GLY A 122 -25.51 17.65 -42.14
C GLY A 122 -25.22 18.47 -40.87
N THR A 123 -25.95 18.23 -39.77
CA THR A 123 -25.77 18.91 -38.47
C THR A 123 -24.31 18.85 -38.01
N LYS A 124 -23.83 19.97 -37.47
CA LYS A 124 -22.49 20.11 -36.88
C LYS A 124 -22.62 20.32 -35.37
N PHE A 125 -21.65 19.79 -34.65
CA PHE A 125 -21.57 19.88 -33.19
C PHE A 125 -20.21 20.43 -32.80
N ASP A 126 -20.21 21.34 -31.82
CA ASP A 126 -19.00 21.99 -31.30
C ASP A 126 -18.30 21.12 -30.24
N VAL A 127 -19.05 20.21 -29.61
CA VAL A 127 -18.57 19.19 -28.68
C VAL A 127 -19.59 18.04 -28.57
N ILE A 128 -19.09 16.83 -28.31
CA ILE A 128 -19.90 15.64 -28.00
C ILE A 128 -19.66 15.24 -26.54
N ILE A 129 -20.72 15.08 -25.77
CA ILE A 129 -20.69 14.55 -24.40
C ILE A 129 -21.17 13.10 -24.44
N ILE A 130 -20.42 12.15 -23.87
CA ILE A 130 -20.80 10.72 -23.90
C ILE A 130 -20.81 10.12 -22.49
N ASP A 131 -21.64 9.10 -22.26
CA ASP A 131 -21.42 8.18 -21.14
C ASP A 131 -20.15 7.35 -21.40
N TRP A 132 -19.26 7.26 -20.41
CA TRP A 132 -18.07 6.42 -20.48
C TRP A 132 -18.24 5.14 -19.67
N PHE A 133 -18.77 4.12 -20.34
CA PHE A 133 -19.02 2.81 -19.78
C PHE A 133 -18.56 1.70 -20.72
N MET A 134 -17.23 1.49 -20.74
CA MET A 134 -16.54 0.39 -21.44
C MET A 134 -16.68 0.38 -22.98
N ASN A 135 -17.14 1.49 -23.57
CA ASN A 135 -17.79 1.60 -24.89
C ASN A 135 -16.89 2.14 -26.02
N GLY A 136 -15.67 1.62 -26.15
CA GLY A 136 -14.59 2.26 -26.94
C GLY A 136 -14.94 2.70 -28.36
N ALA A 137 -15.76 1.93 -29.09
CA ALA A 137 -16.12 2.24 -30.48
C ALA A 137 -17.02 3.50 -30.63
N ILE A 138 -17.70 3.96 -29.58
CA ILE A 138 -18.51 5.18 -29.59
C ILE A 138 -17.65 6.44 -29.84
N LEU A 139 -16.34 6.40 -29.58
CA LEU A 139 -15.42 7.50 -29.89
C LEU A 139 -15.35 7.83 -31.40
N MET A 140 -15.78 6.92 -32.28
CA MET A 140 -15.83 7.16 -33.73
C MET A 140 -16.72 8.35 -34.11
N TYR A 141 -17.76 8.66 -33.33
CA TYR A 141 -18.60 9.85 -33.57
C TYR A 141 -17.81 11.17 -33.51
N GLY A 142 -16.70 11.22 -32.77
CA GLY A 142 -15.80 12.39 -32.76
C GLY A 142 -15.10 12.63 -34.09
N LYS A 143 -14.74 11.57 -34.82
CA LYS A 143 -14.24 11.67 -36.21
C LYS A 143 -15.38 11.98 -37.18
N LEU A 144 -16.52 11.29 -37.06
CA LEU A 144 -17.66 11.41 -37.98
C LEU A 144 -18.31 12.81 -37.98
N PHE A 145 -18.47 13.45 -36.82
CA PHE A 145 -18.94 14.83 -36.72
C PHE A 145 -17.81 15.86 -36.76
N ASN A 146 -16.54 15.43 -36.70
CA ASN A 146 -15.34 16.25 -36.55
C ASN A 146 -15.44 17.20 -35.33
N ALA A 147 -15.69 16.62 -34.16
CA ALA A 147 -15.95 17.32 -32.90
C ALA A 147 -15.20 16.68 -31.72
N PRO A 148 -14.72 17.47 -30.74
CA PRO A 148 -14.09 16.94 -29.55
C PRO A 148 -15.09 16.20 -28.65
N ILE A 149 -14.61 15.16 -27.95
CA ILE A 149 -15.40 14.34 -27.04
C ILE A 149 -15.06 14.67 -25.58
N ILE A 150 -16.11 14.78 -24.75
CA ILE A 150 -16.05 14.82 -23.28
C ILE A 150 -16.77 13.58 -22.73
N PRO A 151 -16.05 12.53 -22.32
CA PRO A 151 -16.65 11.39 -21.65
C PRO A 151 -16.97 11.72 -20.19
N ILE A 152 -18.18 11.39 -19.73
CA ILE A 152 -18.54 11.39 -18.31
C ILE A 152 -18.24 10.01 -17.73
N ALA A 153 -17.33 9.95 -16.76
CA ALA A 153 -17.03 8.73 -16.03
C ALA A 153 -18.03 8.58 -14.87
N SER A 154 -19.13 7.90 -15.16
CA SER A 154 -20.34 7.82 -14.31
C SER A 154 -20.11 7.19 -12.92
N HIS A 155 -19.13 6.29 -12.80
CA HIS A 155 -18.66 5.68 -11.55
C HIS A 155 -17.37 6.32 -10.98
N GLY A 156 -17.11 7.59 -11.29
CA GLY A 156 -15.82 8.23 -10.99
C GLY A 156 -14.68 7.63 -11.82
N THR A 157 -13.43 7.78 -11.37
CA THR A 157 -12.24 7.36 -12.14
C THR A 157 -11.98 5.85 -12.04
N THR A 158 -12.60 5.08 -12.95
CA THR A 158 -12.31 3.66 -13.17
C THR A 158 -11.02 3.46 -13.99
N HIS A 159 -10.44 2.25 -13.98
CA HIS A 159 -9.25 1.95 -14.80
C HIS A 159 -9.44 2.23 -16.31
N LEU A 160 -10.66 2.06 -16.83
CA LEU A 160 -10.96 2.34 -18.24
C LEU A 160 -11.20 3.83 -18.52
N ALA A 161 -11.73 4.60 -17.57
CA ALA A 161 -11.75 6.07 -17.66
C ALA A 161 -10.33 6.65 -17.57
N ASN A 162 -9.51 6.07 -16.70
CA ASN A 162 -8.10 6.44 -16.53
C ASN A 162 -7.27 6.16 -17.79
N TYR A 163 -7.48 5.03 -18.45
CA TYR A 163 -6.70 4.61 -19.62
C TYR A 163 -6.77 5.59 -20.81
N ILE A 164 -7.95 6.14 -21.13
CA ILE A 164 -8.12 7.04 -22.28
C ILE A 164 -7.43 8.41 -22.13
N VAL A 165 -7.04 8.79 -20.91
CA VAL A 165 -6.34 10.05 -20.59
C VAL A 165 -5.04 9.83 -19.78
N GLY A 166 -4.59 8.57 -19.65
CA GLY A 166 -3.35 8.20 -18.95
C GLY A 166 -3.33 8.55 -17.46
N ASN A 167 -4.49 8.66 -16.80
CA ASN A 167 -4.57 9.08 -15.39
C ASN A 167 -3.97 7.99 -14.47
N PRO A 168 -3.01 8.32 -13.58
CA PRO A 168 -2.40 7.33 -12.71
C PRO A 168 -3.39 6.74 -11.69
N ALA A 169 -3.39 5.41 -11.53
CA ALA A 169 -4.18 4.71 -10.52
C ALA A 169 -3.32 3.66 -9.77
N PRO A 170 -2.47 4.06 -8.79
CA PRO A 170 -1.54 3.14 -8.15
C PRO A 170 -2.23 2.11 -7.24
N PRO A 171 -2.12 0.79 -7.52
CA PRO A 171 -2.81 -0.25 -6.75
C PRO A 171 -2.25 -0.46 -5.33
N SER A 172 -1.19 0.28 -4.97
CA SER A 172 -0.61 0.31 -3.63
C SER A 172 -1.46 1.05 -2.59
N TYR A 173 -2.34 1.96 -3.02
CA TYR A 173 -3.26 2.69 -2.13
C TYR A 173 -4.64 3.00 -2.73
N ILE A 174 -4.88 2.75 -4.02
CA ILE A 174 -6.20 2.86 -4.65
C ILE A 174 -6.81 1.47 -4.80
N PRO A 175 -7.88 1.13 -4.07
CA PRO A 175 -8.64 -0.09 -4.30
C PRO A 175 -9.28 -0.13 -5.70
N ASN A 176 -9.25 -1.29 -6.34
CA ASN A 176 -10.03 -1.58 -7.53
C ASN A 176 -11.53 -1.62 -7.14
N ALA A 177 -12.39 -0.97 -7.93
CA ALA A 177 -13.80 -0.79 -7.61
C ALA A 177 -14.63 -2.10 -7.50
N MET A 178 -14.09 -3.24 -7.95
CA MET A 178 -14.71 -4.55 -7.80
C MET A 178 -14.40 -5.24 -6.45
N LEU A 179 -13.58 -4.64 -5.58
CA LEU A 179 -13.13 -5.22 -4.32
C LEU A 179 -13.67 -4.45 -3.10
N PRO A 180 -14.12 -5.14 -2.04
CA PRO A 180 -14.59 -4.53 -0.79
C PRO A 180 -13.42 -4.15 0.12
N PHE A 181 -12.41 -3.48 -0.43
CA PHE A 181 -11.19 -3.12 0.30
C PHE A 181 -11.22 -1.64 0.69
N PRO A 182 -10.96 -1.30 1.97
CA PRO A 182 -10.89 0.09 2.41
C PRO A 182 -9.60 0.76 1.90
N PRO A 183 -9.46 2.10 1.98
CA PRO A 183 -8.29 2.80 1.47
C PRO A 183 -6.97 2.37 2.13
N ASN A 184 -7.02 2.03 3.43
CA ASN A 184 -5.88 1.58 4.25
C ASN A 184 -5.64 0.07 4.15
N MET A 185 -5.40 -0.43 2.93
CA MET A 185 -5.19 -1.85 2.64
C MET A 185 -3.95 -2.46 3.35
N THR A 186 -4.14 -3.63 3.96
CA THR A 186 -3.05 -4.49 4.47
C THR A 186 -2.13 -5.01 3.35
N PHE A 187 -1.01 -5.68 3.68
CA PHE A 187 -0.14 -6.30 2.67
C PHE A 187 -0.89 -7.26 1.74
N PHE A 188 -1.67 -8.19 2.29
CA PHE A 188 -2.43 -9.16 1.49
C PHE A 188 -3.54 -8.51 0.66
N GLN A 189 -4.23 -7.49 1.20
CA GLN A 189 -5.20 -6.71 0.43
C GLN A 189 -4.54 -5.97 -0.73
N ARG A 190 -3.39 -5.32 -0.53
CA ARG A 190 -2.62 -4.67 -1.62
C ARG A 190 -2.15 -5.67 -2.67
N MET A 191 -1.73 -6.88 -2.26
CA MET A 191 -1.33 -7.96 -3.17
C MET A 191 -2.51 -8.40 -4.05
N VAL A 192 -3.67 -8.72 -3.44
CA VAL A 192 -4.88 -9.09 -4.18
C VAL A 192 -5.37 -7.94 -5.06
N ASN A 193 -5.32 -6.70 -4.57
CA ASN A 193 -5.68 -5.50 -5.34
C ASN A 193 -4.80 -5.31 -6.58
N GLY A 194 -3.48 -5.54 -6.45
CA GLY A 194 -2.56 -5.52 -7.58
C GLY A 194 -2.87 -6.61 -8.61
N LEU A 195 -3.08 -7.85 -8.17
CA LEU A 195 -3.42 -8.98 -9.06
C LEU A 195 -4.76 -8.76 -9.79
N VAL A 196 -5.79 -8.28 -9.10
CA VAL A 196 -7.09 -7.96 -9.69
C VAL A 196 -7.01 -6.75 -10.64
N THR A 197 -6.19 -5.75 -10.31
CA THR A 197 -5.91 -4.62 -11.23
C THR A 197 -5.25 -5.10 -12.53
N ILE A 198 -4.28 -6.03 -12.44
CA ILE A 198 -3.64 -6.63 -13.61
C ILE A 198 -4.66 -7.43 -14.44
N ALA A 199 -5.47 -8.27 -13.80
CA ALA A 199 -6.53 -9.02 -14.48
C ALA A 199 -7.55 -8.09 -15.17
N TYR A 200 -7.98 -7.01 -14.51
CA TYR A 200 -8.89 -6.02 -15.07
C TYR A 200 -8.30 -5.27 -16.27
N ASN A 201 -6.99 -4.99 -16.26
CA ASN A 201 -6.28 -4.42 -17.42
C ASN A 201 -6.25 -5.39 -18.62
N VAL A 202 -6.03 -6.69 -18.39
CA VAL A 202 -6.09 -7.72 -19.45
C VAL A 202 -7.50 -7.81 -20.03
N VAL A 203 -8.53 -7.82 -19.17
CA VAL A 203 -9.95 -7.79 -19.59
C VAL A 203 -10.27 -6.53 -20.41
N GLY A 204 -9.76 -5.36 -20.00
CA GLY A 204 -9.87 -4.10 -20.75
C GLY A 204 -9.25 -4.16 -22.14
N HIS A 205 -8.06 -4.76 -22.28
CA HIS A 205 -7.40 -4.96 -23.57
C HIS A 205 -8.17 -5.93 -24.49
N THR A 206 -8.74 -7.01 -23.93
CA THR A 206 -9.65 -7.90 -24.68
C THR A 206 -10.91 -7.17 -25.13
N ASN A 207 -11.45 -6.26 -24.31
CA ASN A 207 -12.59 -5.44 -24.71
C ASN A 207 -12.24 -4.43 -25.82
N ALA A 208 -11.05 -3.82 -25.78
CA ALA A 208 -10.58 -2.96 -26.85
C ALA A 208 -10.53 -3.72 -28.20
N LYS A 209 -10.03 -4.96 -28.21
CA LYS A 209 -10.04 -5.80 -29.43
C LYS A 209 -11.44 -6.03 -30.01
N TYR A 210 -12.45 -6.25 -29.15
CA TYR A 210 -13.83 -6.37 -29.62
C TYR A 210 -14.37 -5.05 -30.20
N HIS A 211 -14.11 -3.91 -29.55
CA HIS A 211 -14.54 -2.61 -30.09
C HIS A 211 -13.81 -2.23 -31.38
N GLN A 212 -12.54 -2.63 -31.54
CA GLN A 212 -11.80 -2.48 -32.80
C GLN A 212 -12.47 -3.28 -33.93
N ALA A 213 -12.84 -4.54 -33.68
CA ALA A 213 -13.58 -5.35 -34.64
C ALA A 213 -15.00 -4.80 -34.96
N LEU A 214 -15.66 -4.14 -34.01
CA LEU A 214 -16.91 -3.40 -34.31
C LEU A 214 -16.67 -2.20 -35.25
N LEU A 215 -15.58 -1.45 -35.08
CA LEU A 215 -15.26 -0.35 -35.98
C LEU A 215 -14.99 -0.87 -37.40
N GLU A 216 -14.17 -1.91 -37.52
CA GLU A 216 -13.84 -2.58 -38.80
C GLU A 216 -15.06 -3.21 -39.48
N LYS A 217 -16.07 -3.64 -38.70
CA LYS A 217 -17.34 -4.15 -39.22
C LYS A 217 -18.26 -3.06 -39.79
N TYR A 218 -18.27 -1.86 -39.19
CA TYR A 218 -19.24 -0.80 -39.49
C TYR A 218 -18.68 0.38 -40.29
N PHE A 219 -17.36 0.52 -40.42
CA PHE A 219 -16.72 1.64 -41.11
C PHE A 219 -15.57 1.18 -42.02
N GLU A 220 -15.66 1.49 -43.32
CA GLU A 220 -14.53 1.35 -44.24
C GLU A 220 -13.36 2.23 -43.81
N ASN A 221 -12.14 1.68 -43.81
CA ASN A 221 -10.93 2.35 -43.31
C ASN A 221 -11.06 2.84 -41.85
N ALA A 222 -11.69 2.02 -41.00
CA ALA A 222 -11.79 2.27 -39.56
C ALA A 222 -10.44 2.66 -38.93
N PRO A 223 -10.34 3.79 -38.19
CA PRO A 223 -9.15 4.14 -37.44
C PRO A 223 -8.96 3.20 -36.24
N SER A 224 -7.75 3.13 -35.71
CA SER A 224 -7.53 2.41 -34.45
C SER A 224 -8.23 3.10 -33.27
N LEU A 225 -8.62 2.33 -32.25
CA LEU A 225 -9.10 2.87 -30.98
C LEU A 225 -8.10 3.81 -30.29
N ASP A 226 -6.80 3.64 -30.56
CA ASP A 226 -5.76 4.54 -30.05
C ASP A 226 -5.80 5.92 -30.75
N GLU A 227 -5.98 5.97 -32.08
CA GLU A 227 -6.23 7.23 -32.82
C GLU A 227 -7.57 7.90 -32.47
N LEU A 228 -8.53 7.13 -31.96
CA LEU A 228 -9.80 7.67 -31.47
C LEU A 228 -9.66 8.37 -30.11
N LYS A 229 -8.61 8.08 -29.32
CA LYS A 229 -8.29 8.87 -28.12
C LYS A 229 -8.00 10.33 -28.46
N ASP A 230 -7.47 10.62 -29.66
CA ASP A 230 -7.24 12.00 -30.10
C ASP A 230 -8.53 12.81 -30.34
N THR A 231 -9.71 12.19 -30.27
CA THR A 231 -10.99 12.93 -30.18
C THR A 231 -11.31 13.40 -28.77
N VAL A 232 -10.76 12.74 -27.73
CA VAL A 232 -11.02 13.07 -26.32
C VAL A 232 -10.32 14.38 -25.94
N ALA A 233 -11.06 15.29 -25.31
CA ALA A 233 -10.53 16.54 -24.78
C ALA A 233 -10.19 16.42 -23.29
N LEU A 234 -11.20 16.08 -22.49
CA LEU A 234 -11.09 15.81 -21.05
C LEU A 234 -12.21 14.87 -20.59
N VAL A 235 -12.02 14.24 -19.44
CA VAL A 235 -13.03 13.39 -18.78
C VAL A 235 -13.66 14.14 -17.60
N LEU A 236 -14.99 14.17 -17.54
CA LEU A 236 -15.73 14.62 -16.37
C LEU A 236 -15.94 13.43 -15.43
N SER A 237 -15.24 13.40 -14.30
CA SER A 237 -15.29 12.32 -13.31
C SER A 237 -16.35 12.61 -12.25
N ASN A 238 -17.35 11.74 -12.09
CA ASN A 238 -18.36 11.85 -11.03
C ASN A 238 -17.82 11.41 -9.64
N GLY A 239 -16.66 11.95 -9.24
CA GLY A 239 -15.94 11.61 -8.02
C GLY A 239 -15.53 12.83 -7.21
N HIS A 240 -15.49 12.69 -5.88
CA HIS A 240 -14.99 13.71 -4.96
C HIS A 240 -14.40 13.06 -3.69
N TYR A 241 -13.36 13.68 -3.10
CA TYR A 241 -12.66 13.17 -1.90
C TYR A 241 -13.52 13.18 -0.61
N SER A 242 -14.75 13.68 -0.68
CA SER A 242 -15.75 13.55 0.41
C SER A 242 -16.31 12.14 0.52
N PHE A 243 -16.37 11.38 -0.57
CA PHE A 243 -16.90 10.02 -0.63
C PHE A 243 -15.95 8.97 -1.24
N GLU A 244 -14.97 9.39 -2.04
CA GLU A 244 -13.89 8.52 -2.55
C GLU A 244 -12.58 8.69 -1.78
N SER A 245 -11.72 7.66 -1.86
CA SER A 245 -10.29 7.76 -1.49
C SER A 245 -9.60 8.90 -2.28
N PRO A 246 -8.79 9.75 -1.61
CA PRO A 246 -7.92 10.69 -2.29
C PRO A 246 -7.02 9.99 -3.32
N ARG A 247 -6.92 10.59 -4.51
CA ARG A 247 -6.25 10.04 -5.69
C ARG A 247 -5.66 11.16 -6.55
N PRO A 248 -4.61 10.89 -7.34
CA PRO A 248 -4.09 11.84 -8.31
C PRO A 248 -5.04 12.02 -9.50
N PHE A 249 -5.02 13.22 -10.07
CA PHE A 249 -5.71 13.57 -11.32
C PHE A 249 -4.71 14.25 -12.27
N VAL A 250 -4.75 13.88 -13.55
CA VAL A 250 -4.11 14.62 -14.65
C VAL A 250 -4.97 15.83 -15.06
N PRO A 251 -4.40 16.87 -15.71
CA PRO A 251 -5.13 18.11 -16.02
C PRO A 251 -6.40 17.93 -16.87
N ASN A 252 -6.50 16.85 -17.64
CA ASN A 252 -7.68 16.48 -18.42
C ASN A 252 -8.60 15.44 -17.74
N VAL A 253 -8.53 15.29 -16.41
CA VAL A 253 -9.59 14.67 -15.59
C VAL A 253 -10.12 15.70 -14.60
N ILE A 254 -11.39 16.07 -14.76
CA ILE A 254 -12.05 17.07 -13.93
C ILE A 254 -13.01 16.38 -12.95
N PRO A 255 -12.79 16.47 -11.62
CA PRO A 255 -13.77 16.00 -10.65
C PRO A 255 -14.99 16.92 -10.64
N VAL A 256 -16.17 16.33 -10.83
CA VAL A 256 -17.48 17.00 -10.77
C VAL A 256 -18.47 16.21 -9.90
N GLY A 257 -17.95 15.44 -8.93
CA GLY A 257 -18.74 14.52 -8.10
C GLY A 257 -19.98 15.16 -7.48
N GLY A 258 -21.16 14.64 -7.85
CA GLY A 258 -22.44 15.13 -7.33
C GLY A 258 -23.10 16.27 -8.12
N PHE A 259 -22.64 16.58 -9.34
CA PHE A 259 -23.28 17.59 -10.20
C PHE A 259 -24.75 17.29 -10.55
N HIS A 260 -25.19 16.03 -10.43
CA HIS A 260 -26.57 15.61 -10.63
C HIS A 260 -27.49 15.95 -9.46
N VAL A 261 -26.95 16.21 -8.27
CA VAL A 261 -27.73 16.48 -7.06
C VAL A 261 -28.25 17.91 -7.10
N GLN A 262 -29.58 18.05 -7.12
CA GLN A 262 -30.24 19.34 -7.19
C GLN A 262 -30.59 19.87 -5.80
N LYS A 263 -30.71 21.19 -5.68
CA LYS A 263 -31.40 21.81 -4.54
C LYS A 263 -32.80 21.18 -4.40
N ALA A 264 -33.08 20.62 -3.22
CA ALA A 264 -34.33 19.93 -2.93
C ALA A 264 -35.55 20.82 -3.20
N ARG A 265 -36.53 20.24 -3.89
CA ARG A 265 -37.80 20.89 -4.26
C ARG A 265 -38.88 20.56 -3.22
N LYS A 266 -40.00 21.30 -3.25
CA LYS A 266 -41.16 20.95 -2.43
C LYS A 266 -41.74 19.61 -2.90
N LEU A 267 -42.00 18.71 -1.96
CA LEU A 267 -42.59 17.40 -2.24
C LEU A 267 -44.07 17.51 -2.67
N PRO A 268 -44.61 16.51 -3.38
CA PRO A 268 -46.06 16.37 -3.59
C PRO A 268 -46.82 16.47 -2.25
N THR A 269 -47.96 17.18 -2.22
CA THR A 269 -48.65 17.61 -0.99
C THR A 269 -48.93 16.48 0.01
N ASP A 270 -49.27 15.30 -0.51
CA ASP A 270 -49.52 14.07 0.24
C ASP A 270 -48.25 13.51 0.89
N LEU A 271 -47.13 13.51 0.16
CA LEU A 271 -45.83 13.05 0.65
C LEU A 271 -45.19 14.07 1.61
N GLN A 272 -45.32 15.36 1.29
CA GLN A 272 -44.92 16.49 2.14
C GLN A 272 -45.58 16.36 3.52
N LYS A 273 -46.92 16.30 3.56
CA LYS A 273 -47.69 16.08 4.80
C LYS A 273 -47.26 14.80 5.53
N TYR A 274 -47.08 13.70 4.81
CA TYR A 274 -46.66 12.44 5.42
C TYR A 274 -45.30 12.56 6.13
N MET A 275 -44.33 13.27 5.54
CA MET A 275 -43.01 13.50 6.15
C MET A 275 -43.01 14.59 7.24
N ASP A 276 -43.83 15.62 7.13
CA ASP A 276 -43.96 16.69 8.13
C ASP A 276 -44.57 16.17 9.45
N GLU A 277 -45.59 15.31 9.36
CA GLU A 277 -46.23 14.67 10.52
C GLU A 277 -45.39 13.56 11.18
N ALA A 278 -44.17 13.30 10.70
CA ALA A 278 -43.32 12.24 11.22
C ALA A 278 -42.60 12.66 12.51
N LYS A 279 -43.28 12.53 13.67
CA LYS A 279 -42.77 12.96 15.00
C LYS A 279 -41.38 12.43 15.37
N HIS A 280 -41.08 11.18 15.00
CA HIS A 280 -39.76 10.56 15.23
C HIS A 280 -38.83 10.69 14.01
N GLY A 281 -39.30 11.30 12.92
CA GLY A 281 -38.64 11.36 11.63
C GLY A 281 -38.98 10.19 10.70
N VAL A 282 -38.29 10.17 9.57
CA VAL A 282 -38.55 9.28 8.44
C VAL A 282 -37.31 8.46 8.10
N VAL A 283 -37.52 7.19 7.75
CA VAL A 283 -36.55 6.32 7.10
C VAL A 283 -36.97 6.14 5.64
N TYR A 284 -36.05 6.20 4.70
CA TYR A 284 -36.31 5.92 3.28
C TYR A 284 -35.54 4.67 2.85
N PHE A 285 -36.17 3.77 2.08
CA PHE A 285 -35.58 2.52 1.60
C PHE A 285 -35.73 2.38 0.08
N SER A 286 -34.60 2.21 -0.61
CA SER A 286 -34.53 2.07 -2.07
C SER A 286 -33.35 1.20 -2.51
N LEU A 287 -33.62 0.09 -3.21
CA LEU A 287 -32.59 -0.77 -3.81
C LEU A 287 -32.13 -0.30 -5.21
N GLY A 288 -32.40 0.97 -5.56
CA GLY A 288 -32.01 1.57 -6.83
C GLY A 288 -33.01 1.32 -7.98
N SER A 289 -32.54 1.42 -9.22
CA SER A 289 -33.36 1.23 -10.43
C SER A 289 -33.45 -0.23 -10.87
N ASN A 290 -32.35 -0.98 -10.80
CA ASN A 290 -32.22 -2.29 -11.46
C ASN A 290 -32.61 -3.43 -10.52
N MET A 291 -32.20 -3.38 -9.24
CA MET A 291 -32.74 -4.29 -8.22
C MET A 291 -34.12 -3.79 -7.78
N LYS A 292 -35.15 -4.60 -8.04
CA LYS A 292 -36.54 -4.29 -7.69
C LYS A 292 -36.88 -4.96 -6.35
N SER A 293 -37.40 -4.20 -5.39
CA SER A 293 -37.78 -4.69 -4.06
C SER A 293 -38.78 -5.86 -4.13
N VAL A 294 -39.67 -5.86 -5.13
CA VAL A 294 -40.65 -6.94 -5.39
C VAL A 294 -40.01 -8.30 -5.69
N LEU A 295 -38.74 -8.34 -6.11
CA LEU A 295 -38.01 -9.57 -6.46
C LEU A 295 -37.24 -10.18 -5.29
N LEU A 296 -37.26 -9.56 -4.10
CA LEU A 296 -36.74 -10.19 -2.88
C LEU A 296 -37.57 -11.44 -2.52
N PRO A 297 -36.98 -12.51 -1.97
CA PRO A 297 -37.73 -13.64 -1.45
C PRO A 297 -38.80 -13.21 -0.44
N LYS A 298 -39.99 -13.83 -0.50
CA LYS A 298 -41.16 -13.47 0.34
C LYS A 298 -40.81 -13.48 1.83
N GLU A 299 -39.96 -14.40 2.25
CA GLU A 299 -39.44 -14.53 3.60
C GLU A 299 -38.67 -13.26 4.00
N LYS A 300 -37.75 -12.78 3.15
CA LYS A 300 -37.00 -11.54 3.40
C LYS A 300 -37.91 -10.31 3.35
N GLN A 301 -38.92 -10.26 2.47
CA GLN A 301 -39.93 -9.19 2.49
C GLN A 301 -40.62 -9.11 3.86
N GLN A 302 -41.10 -10.24 4.40
CA GLN A 302 -41.76 -10.30 5.71
C GLN A 302 -40.81 -9.98 6.88
N GLN A 303 -39.56 -10.45 6.84
CA GLN A 303 -38.54 -10.13 7.86
C GLN A 303 -38.24 -8.62 7.92
N ILE A 304 -38.11 -7.97 6.76
CA ILE A 304 -37.94 -6.51 6.65
C ILE A 304 -39.15 -5.76 7.24
N LEU A 305 -40.38 -6.18 6.88
CA LEU A 305 -41.61 -5.55 7.38
C LEU A 305 -41.74 -5.64 8.91
N LYS A 306 -41.36 -6.77 9.52
CA LYS A 306 -41.35 -6.91 10.99
C LYS A 306 -40.34 -6.00 11.68
N ALA A 307 -39.15 -5.79 11.09
CA ALA A 307 -38.18 -4.82 11.62
C ALA A 307 -38.72 -3.39 11.52
N PHE A 308 -39.35 -3.03 10.38
CA PHE A 308 -39.99 -1.72 10.21
C PHE A 308 -41.18 -1.50 11.15
N ALA A 309 -41.95 -2.54 11.48
CA ALA A 309 -43.05 -2.45 12.44
C ALA A 309 -42.59 -2.12 13.89
N LYS A 310 -41.32 -2.36 14.23
CA LYS A 310 -40.76 -2.09 15.57
C LYS A 310 -40.27 -0.66 15.77
N ILE A 311 -39.94 0.07 14.70
CA ILE A 311 -39.40 1.43 14.82
C ILE A 311 -40.53 2.48 14.83
N PRO A 312 -40.47 3.52 15.69
CA PRO A 312 -41.50 4.55 15.77
C PRO A 312 -41.43 5.58 14.62
N HIS A 313 -40.52 5.38 13.66
CA HIS A 313 -40.34 6.21 12.49
C HIS A 313 -41.37 5.87 11.41
N LYS A 314 -41.71 6.84 10.57
CA LYS A 314 -42.40 6.56 9.30
C LYS A 314 -41.38 6.01 8.29
N VAL A 315 -41.78 5.08 7.44
CA VAL A 315 -40.91 4.41 6.46
C VAL A 315 -41.46 4.61 5.05
N LEU A 316 -40.64 5.17 4.17
CA LEU A 316 -40.90 5.27 2.73
C LEU A 316 -40.16 4.13 2.04
N TRP A 317 -40.84 3.21 1.36
CA TRP A 317 -40.20 2.09 0.64
C TRP A 317 -40.50 2.12 -0.85
N LYS A 318 -39.47 2.31 -1.69
CA LYS A 318 -39.60 2.13 -3.15
C LYS A 318 -39.96 0.68 -3.46
N TRP A 319 -41.11 0.50 -4.08
CA TRP A 319 -41.77 -0.80 -4.28
C TRP A 319 -42.48 -0.81 -5.62
N GLU A 320 -42.14 -1.75 -6.50
CA GLU A 320 -42.50 -1.71 -7.93
C GLU A 320 -43.92 -2.21 -8.26
N ASP A 321 -44.66 -2.69 -7.26
CA ASP A 321 -46.07 -3.09 -7.33
C ASP A 321 -46.98 -2.03 -6.65
N ASP A 322 -48.29 -2.11 -6.83
CA ASP A 322 -49.26 -1.33 -6.04
C ASP A 322 -49.57 -1.98 -4.69
N ASN A 323 -49.36 -3.30 -4.55
CA ASN A 323 -49.67 -4.06 -3.34
C ASN A 323 -48.41 -4.55 -2.61
N LEU A 324 -48.44 -4.50 -1.27
CA LEU A 324 -47.46 -5.15 -0.38
C LEU A 324 -48.19 -5.86 0.77
N GLU A 325 -48.04 -7.18 0.79
CA GLU A 325 -48.65 -8.10 1.75
C GLU A 325 -48.11 -7.88 3.18
N ASN A 326 -49.01 -7.79 4.17
CA ASN A 326 -48.72 -7.52 5.58
C ASN A 326 -47.99 -6.18 5.85
N LYS A 327 -48.10 -5.18 4.96
CA LYS A 327 -47.47 -3.85 5.09
C LYS A 327 -47.98 -3.07 6.32
N PRO A 328 -47.17 -2.82 7.36
CA PRO A 328 -47.55 -2.04 8.55
C PRO A 328 -47.98 -0.60 8.24
N ASP A 329 -48.72 0.04 9.15
CA ASP A 329 -49.24 1.40 8.97
C ASP A 329 -48.16 2.48 8.88
N ASN A 330 -47.01 2.28 9.55
CA ASN A 330 -45.88 3.19 9.44
C ASN A 330 -45.10 3.04 8.12
N VAL A 331 -45.44 2.08 7.24
CA VAL A 331 -44.81 1.89 5.93
C VAL A 331 -45.70 2.42 4.80
N LEU A 332 -45.15 3.32 3.98
CA LEU A 332 -45.75 3.85 2.75
C LEU A 332 -44.93 3.42 1.53
N ILE A 333 -45.58 2.77 0.57
CA ILE A 333 -44.98 2.28 -0.68
C ILE A 333 -45.29 3.20 -1.87
N ARG A 334 -44.35 3.30 -2.83
CA ARG A 334 -44.58 3.83 -4.19
C ARG A 334 -43.60 3.22 -5.21
N LYS A 335 -44.05 3.07 -6.45
CA LYS A 335 -43.24 2.64 -7.61
C LYS A 335 -42.06 3.55 -7.91
N TRP A 336 -42.21 4.85 -7.66
CA TRP A 336 -41.13 5.83 -7.72
C TRP A 336 -41.32 6.93 -6.68
N PHE A 337 -40.22 7.51 -6.24
CA PHE A 337 -40.17 8.58 -5.24
C PHE A 337 -39.25 9.71 -5.73
N PRO A 338 -39.51 10.98 -5.38
CA PRO A 338 -38.58 12.09 -5.63
C PRO A 338 -37.40 12.02 -4.65
N GLN A 339 -36.49 11.08 -4.88
CA GLN A 339 -35.42 10.68 -3.94
C GLN A 339 -34.58 11.85 -3.44
N ASN A 340 -34.10 12.73 -4.33
CA ASN A 340 -33.34 13.94 -3.96
C ASN A 340 -34.09 14.83 -2.97
N ASP A 341 -35.39 15.03 -3.20
CA ASP A 341 -36.22 15.97 -2.44
C ASP A 341 -36.62 15.37 -1.08
N ILE A 342 -36.69 14.04 -0.98
CA ILE A 342 -36.84 13.28 0.27
C ILE A 342 -35.54 13.34 1.09
N LEU A 343 -34.39 13.18 0.43
CA LEU A 343 -33.07 13.24 1.09
C LEU A 343 -32.79 14.64 1.66
N GLY A 344 -33.21 15.70 0.96
CA GLY A 344 -33.15 17.07 1.46
C GLY A 344 -34.25 17.46 2.47
N HIS A 345 -35.10 16.53 2.92
CA HIS A 345 -36.19 16.83 3.84
C HIS A 345 -35.73 16.80 5.32
N PRO A 346 -36.01 17.83 6.14
CA PRO A 346 -35.46 17.95 7.51
C PRO A 346 -35.89 16.83 8.47
N ASN A 347 -37.02 16.18 8.19
CA ASN A 347 -37.51 15.04 8.97
C ASN A 347 -36.93 13.69 8.56
N LEU A 348 -36.18 13.56 7.46
CA LEU A 348 -35.47 12.32 7.17
C LEU A 348 -34.33 12.10 8.19
N LYS A 349 -34.11 10.85 8.58
CA LYS A 349 -33.07 10.42 9.55
C LYS A 349 -32.11 9.38 8.99
N LEU A 350 -32.56 8.56 8.04
CA LEU A 350 -31.79 7.44 7.51
C LEU A 350 -32.19 7.14 6.06
N PHE A 351 -31.20 6.82 5.24
CA PHE A 351 -31.38 6.20 3.93
C PHE A 351 -30.86 4.76 3.92
N ILE A 352 -31.77 3.78 3.78
CA ILE A 352 -31.44 2.39 3.52
C ILE A 352 -31.29 2.21 2.00
N THR A 353 -30.14 1.73 1.54
CA THR A 353 -29.86 1.64 0.10
C THR A 353 -28.93 0.49 -0.29
N HIS A 354 -29.07 0.03 -1.52
CA HIS A 354 -28.09 -0.84 -2.18
C HIS A 354 -26.68 -0.23 -2.32
N GLY A 355 -26.51 1.09 -2.17
CA GLY A 355 -25.21 1.76 -2.20
C GLY A 355 -24.67 2.15 -3.59
N GLY A 356 -25.49 2.09 -4.65
CA GLY A 356 -25.09 2.58 -5.98
C GLY A 356 -24.72 4.06 -5.95
N LEU A 357 -23.62 4.43 -6.64
CA LEU A 357 -22.88 5.68 -6.38
C LEU A 357 -23.74 6.94 -6.31
N LEU A 358 -24.64 7.17 -7.27
CA LEU A 358 -25.44 8.41 -7.34
C LEU A 358 -26.26 8.64 -6.07
N SER A 359 -26.91 7.59 -5.57
CA SER A 359 -27.78 7.65 -4.40
C SER A 359 -26.98 7.81 -3.09
N THR A 360 -25.76 7.27 -3.06
CA THR A 360 -24.81 7.50 -1.96
C THR A 360 -24.33 8.96 -1.95
N ILE A 361 -24.05 9.56 -3.12
CA ILE A 361 -23.68 10.98 -3.24
C ILE A 361 -24.85 11.90 -2.88
N GLU A 362 -26.09 11.59 -3.32
CA GLU A 362 -27.29 12.35 -2.95
C GLU A 362 -27.49 12.36 -1.42
N ALA A 363 -27.38 11.21 -0.76
CA ALA A 363 -27.49 11.13 0.69
C ALA A 363 -26.39 11.93 1.39
N LEU A 364 -25.15 11.85 0.92
CA LEU A 364 -24.03 12.59 1.50
C LEU A 364 -24.15 14.10 1.28
N HIS A 365 -24.64 14.54 0.11
CA HIS A 365 -24.89 15.96 -0.20
C HIS A 365 -25.88 16.57 0.79
N HIS A 366 -26.97 15.87 1.10
CA HIS A 366 -27.96 16.30 2.10
C HIS A 366 -27.58 15.96 3.56
N GLY A 367 -26.42 15.32 3.77
CA GLY A 367 -25.91 14.99 5.10
C GLY A 367 -26.68 13.90 5.84
N VAL A 368 -27.24 12.93 5.10
CA VAL A 368 -28.05 11.81 5.61
C VAL A 368 -27.17 10.55 5.79
N PRO A 369 -27.21 9.85 6.95
CA PRO A 369 -26.48 8.60 7.13
C PRO A 369 -27.10 7.44 6.35
N VAL A 370 -26.32 6.39 6.10
CA VAL A 370 -26.68 5.30 5.17
C VAL A 370 -26.65 3.92 5.84
N LEU A 371 -27.72 3.13 5.67
CA LEU A 371 -27.67 1.68 5.91
C LEU A 371 -27.50 0.98 4.56
N GLY A 372 -26.30 0.49 4.30
CA GLY A 372 -25.87 -0.09 3.03
C GLY A 372 -26.15 -1.58 2.94
N ILE A 373 -26.79 -2.01 1.86
CA ILE A 373 -27.06 -3.43 1.55
C ILE A 373 -26.46 -3.75 0.16
N PRO A 374 -25.12 -3.87 0.05
CA PRO A 374 -24.44 -3.97 -1.24
C PRO A 374 -24.70 -5.31 -1.93
N ILE A 375 -25.02 -5.28 -3.23
CA ILE A 375 -25.46 -6.46 -3.98
C ILE A 375 -24.47 -6.83 -5.09
N PHE A 376 -24.13 -5.87 -5.97
CA PHE A 376 -23.27 -6.08 -7.14
C PHE A 376 -22.51 -4.82 -7.56
N GLY A 377 -21.47 -4.96 -8.38
CA GLY A 377 -20.73 -3.83 -8.95
C GLY A 377 -20.08 -2.91 -7.91
N ASP A 378 -20.10 -1.61 -8.20
CA ASP A 378 -19.48 -0.52 -7.42
C ASP A 378 -20.00 -0.42 -5.98
N GLN A 379 -21.24 -0.87 -5.73
CA GLN A 379 -21.87 -0.96 -4.41
C GLN A 379 -20.93 -1.61 -3.36
N LYS A 380 -20.16 -2.62 -3.78
CA LYS A 380 -19.24 -3.37 -2.91
C LYS A 380 -17.98 -2.61 -2.53
N ALA A 381 -17.65 -1.50 -3.20
CA ALA A 381 -16.64 -0.54 -2.76
C ALA A 381 -17.29 0.68 -2.07
N ASN A 382 -18.42 1.17 -2.59
CA ASN A 382 -19.11 2.36 -2.08
C ASN A 382 -19.52 2.23 -0.61
N ILE A 383 -20.12 1.10 -0.20
CA ILE A 383 -20.58 0.91 1.18
C ILE A 383 -19.40 0.76 2.17
N PRO A 384 -18.35 -0.06 1.93
CA PRO A 384 -17.15 -0.04 2.78
C PRO A 384 -16.45 1.31 2.89
N ASN A 385 -16.47 2.13 1.82
CA ASN A 385 -15.95 3.51 1.86
C ASN A 385 -16.83 4.44 2.74
N ALA A 386 -18.15 4.26 2.73
CA ALA A 386 -19.08 4.97 3.60
C ALA A 386 -18.95 4.55 5.09
N VAL A 387 -18.78 3.25 5.35
CA VAL A 387 -18.56 2.68 6.70
C VAL A 387 -17.23 3.16 7.28
N SER A 388 -16.13 3.08 6.53
CA SER A 388 -14.82 3.60 6.95
C SER A 388 -14.79 5.12 7.07
N SER A 389 -15.64 5.84 6.33
CA SER A 389 -15.89 7.28 6.52
C SER A 389 -16.80 7.61 7.71
N GLY A 390 -17.33 6.61 8.43
CA GLY A 390 -18.05 6.75 9.69
C GLY A 390 -19.50 7.20 9.59
N TYR A 391 -20.10 7.25 8.39
CA TYR A 391 -21.48 7.70 8.16
C TYR A 391 -22.45 6.58 7.73
N ALA A 392 -21.98 5.32 7.69
CA ALA A 392 -22.81 4.19 7.31
C ALA A 392 -22.62 2.93 8.17
N VAL A 393 -23.66 2.08 8.16
CA VAL A 393 -23.66 0.68 8.63
C VAL A 393 -23.89 -0.22 7.42
N GLN A 394 -23.25 -1.40 7.38
CA GLN A 394 -23.41 -2.39 6.30
C GLN A 394 -24.14 -3.63 6.80
N LEU A 395 -25.07 -4.17 6.00
CA LEU A 395 -25.65 -5.50 6.14
C LEU A 395 -25.52 -6.24 4.80
N GLU A 396 -25.08 -7.49 4.81
CA GLU A 396 -25.12 -8.32 3.61
C GLU A 396 -26.56 -8.76 3.29
N LEU A 397 -26.90 -8.83 2.00
CA LEU A 397 -28.25 -9.27 1.58
C LEU A 397 -28.57 -10.70 2.03
N ALA A 398 -27.55 -11.55 2.19
CA ALA A 398 -27.67 -12.90 2.75
C ALA A 398 -28.16 -12.87 4.19
N ASP A 399 -27.54 -12.06 5.04
CA ASP A 399 -27.78 -11.99 6.49
C ASP A 399 -28.94 -11.05 6.88
N LEU A 400 -29.57 -10.40 5.90
CA LEU A 400 -30.71 -9.51 6.10
C LEU A 400 -31.96 -10.26 6.62
N ASP A 401 -32.25 -10.10 7.90
CA ASP A 401 -33.43 -10.63 8.61
C ASP A 401 -34.00 -9.60 9.61
N GLU A 402 -35.04 -9.99 10.35
CA GLU A 402 -35.72 -9.13 11.33
C GLU A 402 -34.78 -8.66 12.45
N ALA A 403 -33.88 -9.53 12.94
CA ALA A 403 -32.98 -9.24 14.06
C ALA A 403 -31.76 -8.42 13.62
N THR A 404 -31.13 -8.77 12.50
CA THR A 404 -29.99 -8.03 11.96
C THR A 404 -30.39 -6.63 11.52
N LEU A 405 -31.56 -6.49 10.86
CA LEU A 405 -32.08 -5.18 10.48
C LEU A 405 -32.54 -4.36 11.69
N THR A 406 -33.23 -4.95 12.68
CA THR A 406 -33.61 -4.21 13.90
C THR A 406 -32.37 -3.67 14.63
N LYS A 407 -31.31 -4.49 14.78
CA LYS A 407 -30.06 -4.06 15.41
C LYS A 407 -29.33 -2.96 14.63
N ALA A 408 -29.27 -3.07 13.30
CA ALA A 408 -28.61 -2.06 12.47
C ALA A 408 -29.40 -0.73 12.43
N LEU A 409 -30.74 -0.78 12.50
CA LEU A 409 -31.60 0.38 12.64
C LEU A 409 -31.38 1.07 14.00
N ASP A 410 -31.35 0.31 15.09
CA ASP A 410 -31.13 0.84 16.44
C ASP A 410 -29.77 1.57 16.55
N GLU A 411 -28.69 0.93 16.12
CA GLU A 411 -27.35 1.53 16.07
C GLU A 411 -27.33 2.83 15.27
N ILE A 412 -27.80 2.84 14.02
CA ILE A 412 -27.65 4.01 13.13
C ILE A 412 -28.62 5.15 13.44
N LEU A 413 -29.76 4.87 14.08
CA LEU A 413 -30.76 5.89 14.45
C LEU A 413 -30.51 6.48 15.85
N THR A 414 -29.85 5.75 16.76
CA THR A 414 -29.55 6.23 18.12
C THR A 414 -28.14 6.81 18.26
N ASN A 415 -27.15 6.30 17.53
CA ASN A 415 -25.76 6.75 17.65
C ASN A 415 -25.51 8.04 16.82
N PRO A 416 -25.28 9.21 17.45
CA PRO A 416 -25.18 10.48 16.74
C PRO A 416 -23.99 10.54 15.77
N LYS A 417 -22.94 9.72 15.99
CA LYS A 417 -21.74 9.61 15.17
C LYS A 417 -22.03 9.52 13.67
N TYR A 418 -23.04 8.73 13.27
CA TYR A 418 -23.35 8.54 11.85
C TYR A 418 -23.91 9.82 11.22
N GLN A 419 -24.84 10.47 11.92
CA GLN A 419 -25.45 11.72 11.50
C GLN A 419 -24.46 12.90 11.53
N GLU A 420 -23.55 12.94 12.50
CA GLU A 420 -22.47 13.92 12.58
C GLU A 420 -21.45 13.75 11.45
N ASN A 421 -20.99 12.53 11.19
CA ASN A 421 -20.07 12.26 10.07
C ASN A 421 -20.74 12.53 8.72
N ALA A 422 -22.02 12.19 8.53
CA ALA A 422 -22.75 12.52 7.31
C ALA A 422 -22.78 14.04 7.06
N LYS A 423 -23.08 14.85 8.09
CA LYS A 423 -23.05 16.33 8.01
C LYS A 423 -21.65 16.88 7.78
N LYS A 424 -20.63 16.36 8.45
CA LYS A 424 -19.22 16.75 8.24
C LYS A 424 -18.74 16.46 6.81
N ARG A 425 -19.16 15.34 6.23
CA ARG A 425 -18.85 14.97 4.85
C ARG A 425 -19.68 15.74 3.81
N SER A 426 -20.93 16.09 4.13
CA SER A 426 -21.75 17.06 3.38
C SER A 426 -21.04 18.40 3.28
N GLN A 427 -20.60 18.97 4.41
CA GLN A 427 -19.84 20.22 4.45
C GLN A 427 -18.61 20.18 3.55
N LEU A 428 -17.80 19.12 3.62
CA LEU A 428 -16.63 18.92 2.74
C LEU A 428 -16.98 18.71 1.26
N LEU A 429 -18.23 18.36 0.91
CA LEU A 429 -18.69 18.27 -0.48
C LEU A 429 -19.20 19.62 -1.01
N HIS A 430 -19.72 20.49 -0.14
CA HIS A 430 -20.18 21.84 -0.48
C HIS A 430 -19.06 22.90 -0.42
N ASP A 431 -17.99 22.66 0.34
CA ASP A 431 -16.83 23.54 0.49
C ASP A 431 -15.89 23.46 -0.73
N GLN A 432 -16.36 24.02 -1.86
CA GLN A 432 -15.65 24.07 -3.14
C GLN A 432 -15.76 25.48 -3.77
N PRO A 433 -14.76 25.95 -4.56
CA PRO A 433 -14.78 27.29 -5.15
C PRO A 433 -15.91 27.56 -6.16
N MET A 434 -16.47 26.49 -6.74
CA MET A 434 -17.58 26.50 -7.69
C MET A 434 -18.48 25.30 -7.41
N SER A 435 -19.76 25.35 -7.83
CA SER A 435 -20.60 24.16 -7.75
C SER A 435 -20.09 23.07 -8.72
N PRO A 436 -20.31 21.77 -8.46
CA PRO A 436 -19.90 20.71 -9.39
C PRO A 436 -20.57 20.84 -10.78
N MET A 437 -21.79 21.41 -10.85
CA MET A 437 -22.47 21.68 -12.12
C MET A 437 -21.85 22.87 -12.87
N ASP A 438 -21.58 23.99 -12.19
CA ASP A 438 -20.90 25.13 -12.82
C ASP A 438 -19.49 24.76 -13.28
N THR A 439 -18.82 23.86 -12.55
CA THR A 439 -17.53 23.28 -12.93
C THR A 439 -17.66 22.45 -14.19
N ALA A 440 -18.65 21.54 -14.27
CA ALA A 440 -18.92 20.75 -15.48
C ALA A 440 -19.20 21.63 -16.70
N VAL A 441 -20.07 22.64 -16.55
CA VAL A 441 -20.38 23.60 -17.63
C VAL A 441 -19.15 24.39 -18.06
N PHE A 442 -18.39 24.97 -17.10
CA PHE A 442 -17.18 25.73 -17.40
C PHE A 442 -16.18 24.93 -18.25
N TRP A 443 -15.98 23.64 -17.92
CA TRP A 443 -15.06 22.78 -18.66
C TRP A 443 -15.60 22.32 -20.02
N VAL A 444 -16.92 22.13 -20.17
CA VAL A 444 -17.56 21.92 -21.49
C VAL A 444 -17.34 23.15 -22.39
N GLU A 445 -17.61 24.35 -21.88
CA GLU A 445 -17.35 25.59 -22.60
C GLU A 445 -15.85 25.81 -22.88
N HIS A 446 -14.95 25.41 -21.97
CA HIS A 446 -13.50 25.50 -22.15
C HIS A 446 -13.04 24.65 -23.34
N VAL A 447 -13.55 23.42 -23.46
CA VAL A 447 -13.29 22.54 -24.60
C VAL A 447 -13.78 23.15 -25.92
N ILE A 448 -14.94 23.80 -25.92
CA ILE A 448 -15.46 24.53 -27.09
C ILE A 448 -14.54 25.72 -27.43
N ARG A 449 -14.29 26.63 -26.47
CA ARG A 449 -13.42 27.82 -26.62
C ARG A 449 -12.03 27.47 -27.13
N HIS A 450 -11.45 26.38 -26.64
CA HIS A 450 -10.10 25.94 -26.96
C HIS A 450 -10.04 24.73 -27.90
N LYS A 451 -11.10 24.48 -28.69
CA LYS A 451 -11.16 23.51 -29.80
C LYS A 451 -10.59 22.13 -29.45
N GLY A 452 -11.09 21.52 -28.36
CA GLY A 452 -10.58 20.24 -27.84
C GLY A 452 -9.53 20.36 -26.73
N ALA A 453 -9.18 21.58 -26.32
CA ALA A 453 -8.25 21.89 -25.21
C ALA A 453 -6.95 21.04 -25.18
N PRO A 454 -6.20 20.94 -26.30
CA PRO A 454 -5.07 20.01 -26.43
C PRO A 454 -3.94 20.24 -25.41
N HIS A 455 -3.84 21.45 -24.84
CA HIS A 455 -2.87 21.81 -23.80
C HIS A 455 -3.08 21.06 -22.47
N LEU A 456 -4.22 20.39 -22.26
CA LEU A 456 -4.50 19.59 -21.07
C LEU A 456 -4.09 18.10 -21.23
N ARG A 457 -3.74 17.68 -22.45
CA ARG A 457 -3.49 16.26 -22.76
C ARG A 457 -2.22 15.76 -22.09
N ASN A 458 -2.39 14.79 -21.21
CA ASN A 458 -1.29 14.05 -20.60
C ASN A 458 -0.61 13.13 -21.63
N LEU A 459 0.68 13.34 -21.89
CA LEU A 459 1.48 12.48 -22.78
C LEU A 459 1.49 11.00 -22.37
N GLY A 460 1.25 10.70 -21.08
CA GLY A 460 1.15 9.34 -20.55
C GLY A 460 0.05 8.48 -21.18
N SER A 461 -0.99 9.05 -21.81
CA SER A 461 -2.03 8.27 -22.51
C SER A 461 -1.56 7.62 -23.82
N TYR A 462 -0.44 8.11 -24.36
CA TYR A 462 0.15 7.68 -25.63
C TYR A 462 1.33 6.72 -25.44
N LEU A 463 1.81 6.55 -24.20
CA LEU A 463 2.92 5.64 -23.89
C LEU A 463 2.44 4.18 -23.80
N PRO A 464 3.15 3.21 -24.42
CA PRO A 464 3.01 1.80 -24.09
C PRO A 464 3.22 1.56 -22.60
N TRP A 465 2.47 0.61 -22.02
CA TRP A 465 2.47 0.33 -20.58
C TRP A 465 3.87 0.07 -19.98
N TYR A 466 4.79 -0.50 -20.76
CA TYR A 466 6.16 -0.77 -20.32
C TYR A 466 7.02 0.51 -20.24
N GLN A 467 6.81 1.49 -21.12
CA GLN A 467 7.46 2.80 -21.07
C GLN A 467 6.89 3.65 -19.95
N TYR A 468 5.56 3.66 -19.80
CA TYR A 468 4.86 4.33 -18.70
C TYR A 468 5.33 3.84 -17.32
N LEU A 469 5.65 2.54 -17.20
CA LEU A 469 6.20 1.92 -15.99
C LEU A 469 7.75 1.90 -15.94
N MET A 470 8.44 2.53 -16.91
CA MET A 470 9.91 2.58 -17.02
C MET A 470 10.61 1.21 -16.99
N LEU A 471 9.93 0.16 -17.46
CA LEU A 471 10.42 -1.23 -17.41
C LEU A 471 11.53 -1.49 -18.44
N ASP A 472 11.52 -0.76 -19.55
CA ASP A 472 12.58 -0.72 -20.55
C ASP A 472 13.87 -0.09 -19.99
N VAL A 473 13.75 1.05 -19.29
CA VAL A 473 14.85 1.70 -18.58
C VAL A 473 15.38 0.82 -17.45
N ALA A 474 14.49 0.21 -16.66
CA ALA A 474 14.87 -0.72 -15.59
C ALA A 474 15.62 -1.95 -16.13
N LEU A 475 15.14 -2.54 -17.24
CA LEU A 475 15.82 -3.65 -17.92
C LEU A 475 17.21 -3.24 -18.43
N PHE A 476 17.34 -2.06 -19.05
CA PHE A 476 18.63 -1.53 -19.49
C PHE A 476 19.61 -1.37 -18.33
N VAL A 477 19.17 -0.79 -17.20
CA VAL A 477 20.01 -0.62 -16.00
C VAL A 477 20.44 -1.97 -15.41
N VAL A 478 19.54 -2.95 -15.32
CA VAL A 478 19.88 -4.31 -14.85
C VAL A 478 20.89 -4.99 -15.78
N LEU A 479 20.70 -4.93 -17.10
CA LEU A 479 21.63 -5.49 -18.07
C LEU A 479 23.00 -4.80 -18.03
N PHE A 480 23.05 -3.47 -17.89
CA PHE A 480 24.28 -2.72 -17.73
C PHE A 480 25.05 -3.14 -16.46
N LEU A 481 24.36 -3.25 -15.31
CA LEU A 481 24.97 -3.71 -14.06
C LEU A 481 25.50 -5.15 -14.17
N LEU A 482 24.78 -6.05 -14.83
CA LEU A 482 25.26 -7.42 -15.10
C LEU A 482 26.51 -7.43 -15.99
N VAL A 483 26.58 -6.58 -17.02
CA VAL A 483 27.78 -6.42 -17.86
C VAL A 483 28.96 -5.87 -17.03
N VAL A 484 28.75 -4.86 -16.20
CA VAL A 484 29.80 -4.31 -15.31
C VAL A 484 30.32 -5.37 -14.34
N VAL A 485 29.42 -6.13 -13.68
CA VAL A 485 29.81 -7.23 -12.79
C VAL A 485 30.55 -8.33 -13.56
N GLY A 486 30.12 -8.66 -14.78
CA GLY A 486 30.80 -9.61 -15.66
C GLY A 486 32.23 -9.17 -16.05
N ILE A 487 32.40 -7.90 -16.41
CA ILE A 487 33.72 -7.31 -16.73
C ILE A 487 34.62 -7.32 -15.49
N VAL A 488 34.13 -6.87 -14.33
CA VAL A 488 34.89 -6.89 -13.07
C VAL A 488 35.28 -8.31 -12.68
N GLY A 489 34.37 -9.27 -12.78
CA GLY A 489 34.65 -10.69 -12.55
C GLY A 489 35.68 -11.27 -13.52
N PHE A 490 35.64 -10.90 -14.80
CA PHE A 490 36.63 -11.29 -15.80
C PHE A 490 38.01 -10.69 -15.53
N VAL A 491 38.07 -9.40 -15.18
CA VAL A 491 39.32 -8.70 -14.82
C VAL A 491 39.93 -9.30 -13.56
N ILE A 492 39.15 -9.55 -12.51
CA ILE A 492 39.60 -10.25 -11.30
C ILE A 492 40.10 -11.66 -11.65
N ARG A 493 39.37 -12.42 -12.47
CA ARG A 493 39.80 -13.77 -12.93
C ARG A 493 41.11 -13.72 -13.71
N LYS A 494 41.33 -12.69 -14.54
CA LYS A 494 42.60 -12.48 -15.28
C LYS A 494 43.74 -12.11 -14.33
N ILE A 495 43.55 -11.15 -13.42
CA ILE A 495 44.56 -10.72 -12.44
C ILE A 495 44.95 -11.91 -11.54
N CYS A 496 43.98 -12.57 -10.90
CA CYS A 496 44.23 -13.74 -10.07
C CYS A 496 44.86 -14.90 -10.87
N GLY A 497 44.44 -15.12 -12.11
CA GLY A 497 45.04 -16.10 -13.02
C GLY A 497 46.52 -15.82 -13.28
N CYS A 498 46.87 -14.57 -13.61
CA CYS A 498 48.26 -14.14 -13.80
C CYS A 498 49.09 -14.24 -12.51
N CYS A 499 48.53 -13.88 -11.35
CA CYS A 499 49.20 -14.05 -10.05
C CYS A 499 49.48 -15.53 -9.71
N CYS A 500 48.52 -16.44 -9.98
CA CYS A 500 48.70 -17.87 -9.78
C CYS A 500 49.70 -18.48 -10.78
N GLN A 501 49.63 -18.10 -12.05
CA GLN A 501 50.61 -18.53 -13.07
C GLN A 501 52.03 -18.05 -12.73
N ARG A 502 52.19 -16.80 -12.30
CA ARG A 502 53.49 -16.24 -11.87
C ARG A 502 54.08 -17.03 -10.70
N LYS A 503 53.31 -17.30 -9.63
CA LYS A 503 53.75 -18.17 -8.52
C LYS A 503 54.10 -19.58 -8.98
N SER A 504 53.39 -20.14 -9.96
CA SER A 504 53.71 -21.46 -10.55
C SER A 504 55.00 -21.46 -11.38
N LYS A 505 55.40 -20.31 -11.91
CA LYS A 505 56.65 -20.13 -12.67
C LYS A 505 57.81 -19.92 -11.70
N GLU A 506 57.70 -18.98 -10.77
CA GLU A 506 58.68 -18.73 -9.70
C GLU A 506 59.01 -20.02 -8.93
N LYS A 507 58.01 -20.85 -8.60
CA LYS A 507 58.24 -22.17 -7.96
C LYS A 507 58.94 -23.19 -8.87
N ARG A 508 58.68 -23.19 -10.18
CA ARG A 508 59.36 -24.08 -11.15
C ARG A 508 60.80 -23.66 -11.42
N ASP A 509 61.04 -22.36 -11.53
CA ASP A 509 62.38 -21.81 -11.77
C ASP A 509 63.25 -21.96 -10.51
N ALA A 510 62.68 -21.82 -9.30
CA ALA A 510 63.34 -22.17 -8.04
C ALA A 510 63.69 -23.68 -7.94
N LEU A 511 62.77 -24.58 -8.34
CA LEU A 511 63.05 -26.03 -8.37
C LEU A 511 64.14 -26.39 -9.40
N ARG A 512 64.16 -25.73 -10.56
CA ARG A 512 65.24 -25.87 -11.56
C ARG A 512 66.59 -25.37 -11.03
N GLY A 513 66.59 -24.24 -10.32
CA GLY A 513 67.77 -23.72 -9.63
C GLY A 513 68.31 -24.69 -8.57
N ALA A 514 67.42 -25.27 -7.75
CA ALA A 514 67.78 -26.28 -6.76
C ALA A 514 68.37 -27.56 -7.39
N ALA A 515 67.77 -28.06 -8.49
CA ALA A 515 68.30 -29.21 -9.23
C ALA A 515 69.68 -28.92 -9.85
N ALA A 516 69.88 -27.72 -10.43
CA ALA A 516 71.16 -27.29 -10.97
C ALA A 516 72.25 -27.07 -9.89
N ALA A 517 71.85 -26.76 -8.65
CA ALA A 517 72.76 -26.69 -7.50
C ALA A 517 73.09 -28.07 -6.94
N ALA A 518 72.13 -29.00 -6.90
CA ALA A 518 72.36 -30.39 -6.50
C ALA A 518 73.29 -31.12 -7.48
N SER A 519 73.10 -30.94 -8.78
CA SER A 519 73.97 -31.49 -9.83
C SER A 519 75.45 -31.07 -9.65
N ARG A 520 75.71 -29.82 -9.24
CA ARG A 520 77.07 -29.32 -8.94
C ARG A 520 77.62 -29.72 -7.56
N ARG A 521 76.84 -30.43 -6.75
CA ARG A 521 77.25 -31.00 -5.45
C ARG A 521 77.37 -32.53 -5.45
N MET A 522 77.11 -33.19 -6.59
CA MET A 522 77.24 -34.65 -6.76
C MET A 522 78.31 -35.04 -7.80
N SER A 523 79.18 -34.12 -8.19
CA SER A 523 80.35 -34.36 -9.05
C SER A 523 81.66 -34.40 -8.25
N GLY A 524 81.63 -34.98 -7.06
CA GLY A 524 82.77 -35.10 -6.16
C GLY A 524 82.42 -35.94 -4.92
N CYS A 525 83.32 -36.84 -4.55
CA CYS A 525 83.23 -37.84 -3.48
C CYS A 525 82.20 -38.97 -3.69
N ASP A 526 82.75 -40.14 -3.98
CA ASP A 526 82.14 -41.48 -3.96
C ASP A 526 83.24 -42.44 -3.47
N PRO A 527 82.95 -43.59 -2.83
CA PRO A 527 82.03 -43.86 -1.72
C PRO A 527 82.82 -44.22 -0.42
N VAL A 528 82.13 -44.52 0.70
CA VAL A 528 82.43 -45.64 1.66
C VAL A 528 81.61 -45.53 2.99
N CYS A 529 81.04 -46.69 3.38
CA CYS A 529 80.61 -47.19 4.70
C CYS A 529 79.93 -46.35 5.84
N THR A 530 78.93 -47.04 6.40
CA THR A 530 78.58 -47.20 7.85
C THR A 530 77.81 -46.12 8.65
N LYS A 531 76.53 -46.47 8.91
CA LYS A 531 75.87 -46.65 10.23
C LYS A 531 75.92 -45.54 11.31
N ARG A 532 74.70 -45.25 11.78
CA ARG A 532 74.27 -44.74 13.12
C ARG A 532 74.38 -43.24 13.41
N GLN A 533 73.19 -42.64 13.48
CA GLN A 533 72.69 -41.88 14.64
C GLN A 533 73.69 -41.05 15.46
N CYS A 534 73.60 -39.72 15.32
CA CYS A 534 73.35 -38.89 16.49
C CYS A 534 72.51 -37.66 16.13
N SER A 535 71.80 -37.12 17.12
CA SER A 535 71.12 -35.83 17.02
C SER A 535 71.91 -34.75 17.75
N SER A 536 71.50 -33.50 17.54
CA SER A 536 71.65 -32.32 18.42
C SER A 536 72.62 -31.21 17.95
N VAL A 537 72.11 -29.97 18.08
CA VAL A 537 72.82 -28.72 18.44
C VAL A 537 73.87 -28.15 17.45
N LEU A 538 74.09 -26.82 17.34
CA LEU A 538 73.23 -25.62 17.40
C LEU A 538 74.12 -24.41 16.98
N ASN A 539 73.62 -23.49 16.14
CA ASN A 539 74.23 -22.16 15.87
C ASN A 539 75.67 -22.20 15.26
N MET A 540 76.39 -21.12 14.93
CA MET A 540 76.19 -19.65 15.08
C MET A 540 77.00 -18.85 14.03
N PHE A 541 76.61 -17.57 13.77
CA PHE A 541 77.45 -16.44 13.29
C PHE A 541 78.18 -16.51 11.90
N THR A 542 78.25 -15.48 11.04
CA THR A 542 77.47 -14.21 10.87
C THR A 542 77.38 -13.84 9.35
N LEU A 543 77.69 -12.69 8.71
CA LEU A 543 78.19 -11.32 9.04
C LEU A 543 77.65 -10.29 7.98
N CYS A 544 78.12 -9.03 8.05
CA CYS A 544 77.67 -7.81 7.33
C CYS A 544 77.66 -7.79 5.79
N MET A 545 76.82 -6.90 5.25
CA MET A 545 77.20 -5.90 4.22
C MET A 545 76.40 -4.59 4.41
N SER A 546 77.01 -3.43 4.13
CA SER A 546 76.43 -2.07 4.28
C SER A 546 77.29 -1.05 3.49
N ARG A 547 76.99 0.24 3.29
CA ARG A 547 76.07 1.28 3.86
C ARG A 547 75.43 2.05 2.67
N GLY A 548 74.60 3.10 2.80
CA GLY A 548 74.03 3.86 3.93
C GLY A 548 73.38 5.17 3.40
N HIS A 549 72.81 6.01 4.28
CA HIS A 549 72.96 7.49 4.30
C HIS A 549 72.02 8.13 5.36
N PRO A 550 72.56 8.95 6.28
CA PRO A 550 71.86 10.03 6.99
C PRO A 550 72.50 11.41 6.62
N PRO A 551 72.16 12.55 7.24
CA PRO A 551 71.04 12.86 8.14
C PRO A 551 70.15 14.03 7.65
N LEU A 552 69.12 14.39 8.42
CA LEU A 552 68.70 15.80 8.61
C LEU A 552 68.03 15.96 9.99
N GLN A 553 67.98 17.18 10.52
CA GLN A 553 67.66 17.48 11.93
C GLN A 553 66.31 18.19 12.12
N ASN A 554 65.82 18.12 13.37
CA ASN A 554 64.92 19.08 14.05
C ASN A 554 63.52 19.33 13.47
N ALA A 555 62.51 18.80 14.17
CA ALA A 555 61.27 19.53 14.46
C ALA A 555 60.74 19.11 15.85
N GLN A 556 60.75 20.09 16.77
CA GLN A 556 59.97 20.25 18.02
C GLN A 556 59.64 19.04 18.93
N GLN A 557 59.94 19.21 20.23
CA GLN A 557 59.32 18.42 21.31
C GLN A 557 57.86 18.84 21.51
N GLU A 558 56.97 17.86 21.63
CA GLU A 558 55.75 17.98 22.45
C GLU A 558 55.79 16.91 23.56
N ASN A 559 55.12 17.22 24.68
CA ASN A 559 55.43 16.62 25.99
C ASN A 559 55.03 15.14 26.12
N ASN A 560 55.96 14.23 25.87
CA ASN A 560 55.83 12.83 26.27
C ASN A 560 56.02 12.66 27.78
N VAL A 561 54.93 12.74 28.55
CA VAL A 561 54.82 11.96 29.78
C VAL A 561 54.82 10.50 29.36
N ALA A 562 55.88 9.76 29.68
CA ALA A 562 56.04 8.37 29.27
C ALA A 562 55.08 7.46 30.04
N ASN A 563 53.85 7.34 29.53
CA ASN A 563 52.78 6.55 30.14
C ASN A 563 53.25 5.11 30.37
N LYS A 564 53.17 4.65 31.61
CA LYS A 564 53.76 3.38 32.03
C LYS A 564 52.91 2.19 31.56
N GLN A 565 53.58 1.12 31.14
CA GLN A 565 52.93 -0.08 30.63
C GLN A 565 52.39 -0.94 31.77
N VAL A 566 51.11 -1.32 31.67
CA VAL A 566 50.40 -2.20 32.63
C VAL A 566 50.43 -3.65 32.19
N LYS A 567 50.12 -3.93 30.90
CA LYS A 567 50.16 -5.29 30.33
C LYS A 567 50.66 -5.23 28.88
N GLY A 568 51.19 -6.35 28.38
CA GLY A 568 51.50 -6.52 26.96
C GLY A 568 51.56 -7.98 26.58
N GLY A 569 51.09 -8.30 25.37
CA GLY A 569 50.95 -9.67 24.88
C GLY A 569 50.52 -9.69 23.41
N TYR A 570 50.52 -10.87 22.80
CA TYR A 570 50.00 -11.06 21.44
C TYR A 570 48.52 -11.39 21.49
N LEU A 571 47.72 -10.73 20.66
CA LEU A 571 46.30 -11.05 20.47
C LEU A 571 45.99 -11.13 18.97
N LEU A 572 45.06 -12.01 18.61
CA LEU A 572 44.51 -12.07 17.25
C LEU A 572 43.50 -10.91 17.09
N ARG A 573 43.82 -9.93 16.25
CA ARG A 573 42.89 -8.85 15.86
C ARG A 573 42.19 -9.18 14.56
N TYR A 574 40.87 -9.06 14.52
CA TYR A 574 40.09 -9.18 13.28
C TYR A 574 40.29 -7.96 12.38
N LYS A 575 40.38 -8.19 11.07
CA LYS A 575 40.52 -7.16 10.05
C LYS A 575 39.53 -7.42 8.93
N ARG A 576 38.70 -6.42 8.62
CA ARG A 576 37.89 -6.39 7.41
C ARG A 576 38.75 -5.89 6.25
N GLY A 577 38.70 -6.58 5.12
CA GLY A 577 39.42 -6.23 3.90
C GLY A 577 38.51 -6.30 2.68
N LEU A 578 38.86 -5.54 1.63
CA LEU A 578 37.98 -5.33 0.46
C LEU A 578 37.63 -6.62 -0.30
N PHE A 579 38.46 -7.66 -0.19
CA PHE A 579 38.28 -8.95 -0.89
C PHE A 579 38.28 -10.18 0.04
N CYS A 580 38.80 -10.05 1.27
CA CYS A 580 38.76 -11.10 2.28
C CYS A 580 38.92 -10.48 3.68
N ASN A 581 38.38 -11.18 4.68
CA ASN A 581 38.53 -10.82 6.09
C ASN A 581 39.48 -11.81 6.76
N SER A 582 40.31 -11.36 7.70
CA SER A 582 41.30 -12.21 8.37
C SER A 582 41.41 -11.89 9.86
N TRP A 583 41.86 -12.87 10.62
CA TRP A 583 42.44 -12.66 11.94
C TRP A 583 43.96 -12.53 11.76
N CYS A 584 44.60 -11.60 12.47
CA CYS A 584 46.04 -11.38 12.43
C CYS A 584 46.56 -11.19 13.84
N GLU A 585 47.63 -11.90 14.19
CA GLU A 585 48.36 -11.66 15.43
C GLU A 585 49.04 -10.28 15.37
N GLU A 586 48.83 -9.45 16.38
CA GLU A 586 49.47 -8.14 16.58
C GLU A 586 49.90 -8.03 18.06
N TRP A 587 51.00 -7.32 18.35
CA TRP A 587 51.45 -7.12 19.74
C TRP A 587 50.68 -5.95 20.37
N PHE A 588 50.01 -6.19 21.48
CA PHE A 588 49.24 -5.18 22.22
C PHE A 588 49.97 -4.69 23.46
N VAL A 589 49.72 -3.43 23.82
CA VAL A 589 50.19 -2.77 25.04
C VAL A 589 49.03 -1.99 25.64
N LEU A 590 48.77 -2.23 26.92
CA LEU A 590 47.88 -1.41 27.75
C LEU A 590 48.72 -0.48 28.64
N TYR A 591 48.36 0.79 28.67
CA TYR A 591 48.99 1.84 29.48
C TYR A 591 48.11 2.26 30.67
N GLU A 592 48.69 2.94 31.66
CA GLU A 592 48.02 3.33 32.92
C GLU A 592 46.83 4.31 32.73
N ASP A 593 46.76 5.02 31.60
CA ASP A 593 45.66 5.92 31.21
C ASP A 593 44.48 5.22 30.50
N SER A 594 44.44 3.89 30.55
CA SER A 594 43.57 3.00 29.78
C SER A 594 43.72 3.08 28.25
N THR A 595 44.83 3.62 27.71
CA THR A 595 45.15 3.52 26.28
C THR A 595 45.61 2.11 25.94
N LEU A 596 44.93 1.47 24.98
CA LEU A 596 45.27 0.17 24.41
C LEU A 596 45.79 0.39 22.98
N ALA A 597 47.10 0.17 22.78
CA ALA A 597 47.79 0.34 21.50
C ALA A 597 48.25 -1.01 20.92
N TRP A 598 48.33 -1.10 19.60
CA TRP A 598 48.82 -2.30 18.90
C TRP A 598 49.92 -2.02 17.89
N PHE A 599 50.85 -2.96 17.77
CA PHE A 599 52.10 -2.89 17.01
C PHE A 599 52.19 -4.09 16.06
N LYS A 600 53.05 -4.04 15.04
CA LYS A 600 53.27 -5.20 14.17
C LYS A 600 53.94 -6.35 14.92
N ASP A 601 55.00 -6.03 15.65
CA ASP A 601 55.87 -6.94 16.36
C ASP A 601 56.27 -6.26 17.69
N LYS A 602 56.68 -7.03 18.70
CA LYS A 602 57.15 -6.50 19.99
C LYS A 602 58.42 -5.65 19.82
N GLY A 603 58.49 -4.50 20.52
CA GLY A 603 59.67 -3.63 20.54
C GLY A 603 59.71 -2.53 19.46
N LEU A 604 58.60 -2.26 18.77
CA LEU A 604 58.47 -1.14 17.84
C LEU A 604 58.00 0.13 18.57
N ASN A 605 58.69 1.27 18.39
CA ASN A 605 58.38 2.53 19.07
C ASN A 605 57.20 3.32 18.47
N ARG A 606 56.50 2.80 17.45
CA ARG A 606 55.35 3.48 16.81
C ARG A 606 54.19 2.49 16.64
N PRO A 607 53.01 2.73 17.23
CA PRO A 607 51.86 1.85 17.07
C PRO A 607 51.26 1.96 15.66
N LYS A 608 50.60 0.88 15.23
CA LYS A 608 49.72 0.85 14.04
C LYS A 608 48.38 1.54 14.28
N GLY A 609 47.98 1.64 15.55
CA GLY A 609 46.74 2.23 16.01
C GLY A 609 46.62 2.07 17.52
N HIS A 610 45.70 2.83 18.10
CA HIS A 610 45.39 2.81 19.52
C HIS A 610 43.93 3.21 19.73
N LEU A 611 43.40 2.91 20.90
CA LEU A 611 42.10 3.36 21.40
C LEU A 611 42.25 3.66 22.90
N ARG A 612 41.38 4.50 23.47
CA ARG A 612 41.40 4.83 24.90
C ARG A 612 40.13 4.36 25.58
N ILE A 613 40.23 3.30 26.37
CA ILE A 613 39.06 2.56 26.89
C ILE A 613 38.27 3.42 27.88
N SER A 614 38.93 4.27 28.66
CA SER A 614 38.31 5.19 29.63
C SER A 614 37.38 6.23 29.02
N GLU A 615 37.44 6.49 27.71
CA GLU A 615 36.52 7.39 27.00
C GLU A 615 35.24 6.68 26.52
N CYS A 616 35.26 5.35 26.46
CA CYS A 616 34.17 4.49 25.98
C CYS A 616 34.09 3.16 26.79
N PRO A 617 34.04 3.18 28.14
CA PRO A 617 34.08 1.95 28.95
C PRO A 617 32.79 1.14 28.84
N ASP A 618 31.72 1.76 28.34
CA ASP A 618 30.47 1.16 27.88
C ASP A 618 30.68 0.27 26.64
N LEU A 619 31.57 0.64 25.72
CA LEU A 619 31.83 -0.11 24.49
C LEU A 619 32.82 -1.29 24.68
N LEU A 620 32.77 -1.98 25.81
CA LEU A 620 33.66 -3.10 26.17
C LEU A 620 32.87 -4.36 26.51
N ALA A 621 33.19 -5.48 25.84
CA ALA A 621 32.61 -6.80 26.10
C ALA A 621 33.66 -7.93 26.07
N VAL A 622 33.44 -8.97 26.87
CA VAL A 622 34.29 -10.17 26.95
C VAL A 622 33.45 -11.44 26.98
N GLY A 623 33.98 -12.52 26.41
CA GLY A 623 33.39 -13.85 26.51
C GLY A 623 31.98 -13.88 25.92
N GLU A 624 31.04 -14.48 26.64
CA GLU A 624 29.66 -14.65 26.18
C GLU A 624 28.89 -13.33 25.95
N TRP A 625 29.25 -12.25 26.66
CA TRP A 625 28.67 -10.93 26.43
C TRP A 625 28.92 -10.41 25.01
N THR A 626 29.97 -10.89 24.33
CA THR A 626 30.23 -10.59 22.92
C THR A 626 29.18 -11.17 21.95
N ARG A 627 28.20 -11.98 22.41
CA ARG A 627 27.03 -12.37 21.60
C ARG A 627 26.07 -11.20 21.35
N GLN A 628 25.93 -10.29 22.31
CA GLN A 628 25.01 -9.14 22.20
C GLN A 628 25.54 -8.04 21.26
N VAL A 629 26.80 -8.17 20.82
CA VAL A 629 27.47 -7.20 19.97
C VAL A 629 27.10 -7.39 18.49
N PRO A 630 26.65 -6.33 17.78
CA PRO A 630 26.36 -6.39 16.35
C PRO A 630 27.55 -6.76 15.46
N LYS A 631 27.26 -7.43 14.34
CA LYS A 631 28.21 -7.69 13.22
C LYS A 631 29.46 -8.50 13.61
N ARG A 632 29.31 -9.45 14.54
CA ARG A 632 30.36 -10.36 15.05
C ARG A 632 31.07 -11.17 13.95
N PRO A 633 32.41 -11.23 13.93
CA PRO A 633 33.17 -12.06 12.99
C PRO A 633 33.02 -13.55 13.28
N ARG A 634 33.16 -14.38 12.23
CA ARG A 634 33.38 -15.82 12.39
C ARG A 634 34.76 -16.07 13.01
N PHE A 635 34.80 -16.93 14.03
CA PHE A 635 36.04 -17.29 14.73
C PHE A 635 36.89 -18.28 13.89
N PRO A 636 38.21 -18.37 14.12
CA PRO A 636 39.02 -19.47 13.60
C PRO A 636 38.54 -20.81 14.17
N ARG A 637 38.84 -21.91 13.47
CA ARG A 637 38.62 -23.26 14.03
C ARG A 637 39.46 -23.42 15.30
N ASN A 638 38.91 -24.12 16.29
CA ASN A 638 39.50 -24.36 17.61
C ASN A 638 39.53 -23.14 18.56
N TYR A 639 38.75 -22.08 18.27
CA TYR A 639 38.53 -20.96 19.20
C TYR A 639 37.05 -20.84 19.56
N HIS A 640 36.79 -20.57 20.83
CA HIS A 640 35.47 -20.44 21.43
C HIS A 640 35.23 -19.02 21.93
N VAL A 641 33.95 -18.66 22.07
CA VAL A 641 33.50 -17.32 22.46
C VAL A 641 34.13 -16.79 23.77
N GLY A 642 34.46 -17.66 24.72
CA GLY A 642 35.17 -17.30 25.97
C GLY A 642 36.57 -16.69 25.80
N GLN A 643 37.21 -16.82 24.63
CA GLN A 643 38.52 -16.21 24.31
C GLN A 643 38.42 -14.79 23.73
N VAL A 644 37.22 -14.26 23.51
CA VAL A 644 37.00 -13.05 22.70
C VAL A 644 36.81 -11.80 23.56
N LEU A 645 37.50 -10.72 23.19
CA LEU A 645 37.19 -9.35 23.61
C LEU A 645 36.65 -8.56 22.42
N ALA A 646 35.75 -7.62 22.69
CA ALA A 646 35.32 -6.61 21.72
C ALA A 646 35.40 -5.23 22.39
N VAL A 647 36.12 -4.31 21.76
CA VAL A 647 36.35 -2.94 22.26
C VAL A 647 35.99 -1.95 21.17
N GLY A 648 35.11 -0.99 21.45
CA GLY A 648 34.60 -0.03 20.46
C GLY A 648 34.96 1.43 20.76
N THR A 649 34.66 2.31 19.78
CA THR A 649 34.78 3.76 19.92
C THR A 649 33.46 4.45 19.62
N ARG A 650 33.11 5.52 20.33
CA ARG A 650 31.83 6.24 20.12
C ARG A 650 31.69 6.86 18.72
N ILE A 651 32.80 7.06 18.00
CA ILE A 651 32.82 7.53 16.61
C ILE A 651 33.74 6.60 15.79
N PRO A 652 33.28 5.95 14.71
CA PRO A 652 31.91 5.85 14.17
C PRO A 652 31.20 4.56 14.63
N GLN A 653 31.23 4.22 15.92
CA GLN A 653 30.87 2.88 16.43
C GLN A 653 31.65 1.75 15.72
N ASP A 654 32.95 1.97 15.44
CA ASP A 654 33.81 0.88 14.98
C ASP A 654 34.21 -0.04 16.14
N VAL A 655 34.49 -1.30 15.80
CA VAL A 655 34.56 -2.41 16.75
C VAL A 655 35.82 -3.23 16.51
N HIS A 656 36.73 -3.17 17.47
CA HIS A 656 37.98 -3.93 17.44
C HIS A 656 37.80 -5.25 18.18
N TRP A 657 37.63 -6.30 17.39
CA TRP A 657 37.53 -7.68 17.86
C TRP A 657 38.92 -8.26 18.10
N LEU A 658 39.14 -8.68 19.34
CA LEU A 658 40.38 -9.26 19.84
C LEU A 658 40.10 -10.69 20.31
N MET A 659 41.10 -11.56 20.21
CA MET A 659 40.97 -12.95 20.60
C MET A 659 42.28 -13.42 21.24
N ALA A 660 42.17 -13.89 22.47
CA ALA A 660 43.26 -14.38 23.30
C ALA A 660 43.50 -15.90 23.10
N GLN A 661 44.63 -16.41 23.54
CA GLN A 661 44.97 -17.83 23.39
C GLN A 661 44.11 -18.71 24.32
N SER A 662 43.66 -18.18 25.46
CA SER A 662 42.75 -18.89 26.39
C SER A 662 41.70 -17.96 27.01
N ALA A 663 40.63 -18.53 27.56
CA ALA A 663 39.63 -17.76 28.31
C ALA A 663 40.20 -17.17 29.61
N ALA A 664 41.18 -17.85 30.22
CA ALA A 664 41.94 -17.29 31.34
C ALA A 664 42.69 -16.03 30.91
N GLU A 665 43.41 -16.06 29.79
CA GLU A 665 44.11 -14.89 29.25
C GLU A 665 43.15 -13.73 28.90
N ALA A 666 41.96 -14.02 28.37
CA ALA A 666 40.93 -13.01 28.11
C ALA A 666 40.46 -12.31 29.40
N ASN A 667 40.23 -13.07 30.48
CA ASN A 667 39.91 -12.52 31.81
C ASN A 667 41.08 -11.71 32.41
N ASP A 668 42.31 -12.17 32.20
CA ASP A 668 43.55 -11.49 32.57
C ASP A 668 43.69 -10.11 31.91
N TRP A 669 43.36 -10.01 30.62
CA TRP A 669 43.30 -8.74 29.89
C TRP A 669 42.19 -7.84 30.40
N MET A 670 40.99 -8.38 30.65
CA MET A 670 39.87 -7.61 31.23
C MET A 670 40.14 -7.10 32.64
N THR A 671 40.88 -7.87 33.45
CA THR A 671 41.29 -7.47 34.80
C THR A 671 42.30 -6.33 34.73
N ALA A 672 43.31 -6.43 33.86
CA ALA A 672 44.25 -5.34 33.63
C ALA A 672 43.57 -4.07 33.09
N ILE A 673 42.63 -4.20 32.14
CA ILE A 673 41.83 -3.08 31.63
C ILE A 673 41.01 -2.44 32.76
N SER A 674 40.26 -3.24 33.53
CA SER A 674 39.42 -2.76 34.64
C SER A 674 40.22 -1.96 35.67
N ASN A 675 41.44 -2.40 35.99
CA ASN A 675 42.34 -1.72 36.93
C ASN A 675 42.89 -0.37 36.41
N THR A 676 42.67 -0.03 35.14
CA THR A 676 43.03 1.27 34.54
C THR A 676 41.83 2.18 34.28
N LEU A 677 40.60 1.72 34.53
CA LEU A 677 39.40 2.52 34.33
C LEU A 677 39.14 3.45 35.54
N PRO A 678 38.52 4.63 35.33
CA PRO A 678 38.09 5.47 36.43
C PRO A 678 37.01 4.76 37.27
N PRO A 679 36.92 5.07 38.58
CA PRO A 679 35.89 4.50 39.45
C PRO A 679 34.47 4.91 38.99
N PRO A 680 33.46 4.04 39.19
CA PRO A 680 32.10 4.34 38.77
C PRO A 680 31.52 5.54 39.55
N PRO A 681 30.65 6.36 38.91
CA PRO A 681 30.02 7.49 39.58
C PRO A 681 29.06 7.04 40.69
N ASN A 682 29.08 7.73 41.83
CA ASN A 682 28.19 7.45 42.96
C ASN A 682 26.72 7.70 42.58
N LEU A 683 25.96 6.62 42.43
CA LEU A 683 24.50 6.66 42.25
C LEU A 683 23.77 6.57 43.61
N PRO A 684 22.69 7.33 43.83
CA PRO A 684 21.88 7.22 45.04
C PRO A 684 21.11 5.88 45.08
N PRO A 685 20.85 5.30 46.26
CA PRO A 685 20.22 3.98 46.38
C PRO A 685 18.78 3.99 45.87
N ALA A 686 18.47 3.03 45.00
CA ALA A 686 17.12 2.85 44.45
C ALA A 686 16.13 2.39 45.54
N LYS A 687 14.97 3.02 45.63
CA LYS A 687 13.88 2.60 46.53
C LYS A 687 13.21 1.34 46.00
N SER A 688 13.36 0.22 46.71
CA SER A 688 12.62 -1.01 46.41
C SER A 688 11.13 -0.85 46.69
N LYS A 689 10.29 -1.47 45.86
CA LYS A 689 8.90 -1.79 46.17
C LYS A 689 8.78 -3.31 46.18
N SER A 690 8.30 -3.88 47.28
CA SER A 690 7.99 -5.31 47.37
C SER A 690 6.61 -5.60 46.78
N PHE A 691 6.53 -6.66 45.98
CA PHE A 691 5.27 -7.21 45.49
C PHE A 691 4.92 -8.48 46.26
N THR A 692 3.64 -8.66 46.60
CA THR A 692 3.15 -9.86 47.29
C THR A 692 2.03 -10.52 46.49
N PHE A 693 2.09 -11.85 46.41
CA PHE A 693 1.15 -12.69 45.68
C PHE A 693 0.44 -13.63 46.65
N GLN A 694 -0.86 -13.83 46.46
CA GLN A 694 -1.60 -14.89 47.14
C GLN A 694 -2.04 -15.98 46.16
N LYS A 695 -1.96 -17.22 46.63
CA LYS A 695 -2.40 -18.44 45.92
C LYS A 695 -3.91 -18.61 46.10
N LYS A 696 -4.67 -18.73 45.01
CA LYS A 696 -6.01 -19.32 45.06
C LYS A 696 -5.92 -20.83 44.74
N SER A 697 -6.94 -21.58 45.17
CA SER A 697 -7.14 -22.96 44.72
C SER A 697 -7.21 -23.03 43.20
N ASN A 698 -6.78 -24.16 42.64
CA ASN A 698 -6.60 -24.40 41.20
C ASN A 698 -5.53 -23.50 40.55
N ASN A 699 -4.33 -23.50 41.14
CA ASN A 699 -3.05 -23.07 40.53
C ASN A 699 -3.01 -21.70 39.82
N CYS A 700 -3.76 -20.72 40.32
CA CYS A 700 -3.61 -19.32 39.90
C CYS A 700 -3.17 -18.43 41.07
N TYR A 701 -2.15 -17.61 40.82
CA TYR A 701 -1.71 -16.53 41.70
C TYR A 701 -2.29 -15.19 41.24
N LYS A 702 -2.64 -14.32 42.18
CA LYS A 702 -3.07 -12.94 41.87
C LYS A 702 -2.14 -11.93 42.51
N CYS A 703 -1.66 -10.97 41.70
CA CYS A 703 -1.02 -9.75 42.19
C CYS A 703 -2.09 -8.72 42.56
N ASN A 704 -1.96 -8.07 43.72
CA ASN A 704 -3.02 -7.22 44.29
C ASN A 704 -2.83 -5.71 44.06
N SER A 705 -1.85 -5.27 43.26
CA SER A 705 -1.44 -3.86 43.16
C SER A 705 -1.38 -3.26 41.74
N LEU A 706 -2.11 -3.81 40.78
CA LEU A 706 -2.28 -3.22 39.43
C LEU A 706 -3.68 -2.59 39.35
N LYS A 707 -3.80 -1.32 38.94
CA LYS A 707 -5.11 -0.63 38.86
C LYS A 707 -5.31 0.28 37.65
N ASN A 708 -4.26 0.67 36.90
CA ASN A 708 -4.37 1.50 35.70
C ASN A 708 -3.59 0.90 34.52
N GLU A 709 -3.92 1.30 33.28
CA GLU A 709 -3.23 0.81 32.07
C GLU A 709 -1.72 1.12 32.06
N ALA A 710 -1.29 2.20 32.71
CA ALA A 710 0.13 2.53 32.89
C ALA A 710 0.92 1.45 33.68
N ASP A 711 0.26 0.63 34.49
CA ASP A 711 0.91 -0.47 35.22
C ASP A 711 1.20 -1.66 34.28
N TYR A 712 0.42 -1.85 33.20
CA TYR A 712 0.67 -2.90 32.20
C TYR A 712 1.95 -2.62 31.41
N THR A 713 2.27 -1.35 31.16
CA THR A 713 3.51 -0.91 30.51
C THR A 713 4.77 -1.31 31.28
N LEU A 714 4.67 -1.61 32.58
CA LEU A 714 5.80 -2.04 33.41
C LEU A 714 6.15 -3.53 33.24
N ILE A 715 5.23 -4.35 32.74
CA ILE A 715 5.45 -5.80 32.49
C ILE A 715 5.76 -6.05 31.01
N SER A 716 5.26 -5.22 30.09
CA SER A 716 5.75 -5.15 28.70
C SER A 716 7.00 -4.27 28.53
N GLY A 717 7.56 -3.75 29.62
CA GLY A 717 8.68 -2.79 29.67
C GLY A 717 10.05 -3.30 29.24
N VAL A 718 10.16 -4.50 28.65
CA VAL A 718 11.35 -4.96 27.91
C VAL A 718 11.13 -4.72 26.40
N ALA A 719 10.75 -3.48 26.06
CA ALA A 719 10.75 -3.01 24.69
C ALA A 719 12.21 -2.89 24.21
N ILE A 720 12.56 -3.60 23.13
CA ILE A 720 13.92 -3.59 22.61
C ILE A 720 14.14 -2.31 21.81
N ASP A 721 14.72 -1.29 22.46
CA ASP A 721 15.17 -0.08 21.77
C ASP A 721 16.40 -0.41 20.91
N TRP A 722 16.17 -0.58 19.60
CA TRP A 722 17.24 -0.72 18.60
C TRP A 722 17.85 0.66 18.25
N GLY A 723 18.22 1.42 19.28
CA GLY A 723 18.62 2.82 19.22
C GLY A 723 19.72 3.18 20.23
N HIS A 724 20.97 3.07 19.78
CA HIS A 724 22.21 3.50 20.48
C HIS A 724 22.70 2.65 21.67
N GLY A 725 24.03 2.62 21.82
CA GLY A 725 24.72 2.13 23.02
C GLY A 725 25.04 0.64 23.01
N TRP A 726 26.30 0.29 23.26
CA TRP A 726 26.60 -0.94 24.00
C TRP A 726 26.72 -0.59 25.48
N GLY A 727 26.61 -1.59 26.36
CA GLY A 727 27.46 -1.63 27.55
C GLY A 727 26.77 -1.64 28.90
N TRP A 728 27.03 -2.71 29.66
CA TRP A 728 27.07 -2.66 31.12
C TRP A 728 28.15 -3.62 31.65
N GLY A 729 29.33 -3.07 31.93
CA GLY A 729 30.38 -3.75 32.70
C GLY A 729 30.22 -3.52 34.21
N GLN A 730 30.77 -4.44 35.00
CA GLN A 730 30.86 -4.43 36.48
C GLN A 730 29.53 -4.45 37.28
N THR A 731 28.56 -3.55 37.05
CA THR A 731 27.35 -3.45 37.90
C THR A 731 26.49 -4.71 37.90
N ALA A 732 26.43 -5.43 36.78
CA ALA A 732 25.61 -6.63 36.66
C ALA A 732 26.06 -7.78 37.58
N TRP A 733 27.37 -8.03 37.75
CA TRP A 733 27.81 -9.29 38.36
C TRP A 733 27.46 -9.42 39.85
N ALA A 734 27.51 -8.30 40.59
CA ALA A 734 27.11 -8.24 42.00
C ALA A 734 25.58 -8.25 42.21
N ALA A 735 24.80 -7.72 41.26
CA ALA A 735 23.33 -7.71 41.35
C ALA A 735 22.69 -9.03 40.89
N HIS A 736 23.24 -9.66 39.84
CA HIS A 736 22.62 -10.81 39.19
C HIS A 736 22.76 -12.10 40.04
N THR A 737 23.87 -12.24 40.78
CA THR A 737 24.13 -13.38 41.68
C THR A 737 23.15 -13.48 42.84
N ALA A 738 22.53 -12.38 43.27
CA ALA A 738 21.51 -12.36 44.32
C ALA A 738 20.07 -12.61 43.82
N CYS A 739 19.81 -12.49 42.51
CA CYS A 739 18.44 -12.46 41.97
C CYS A 739 18.06 -13.71 41.15
N VAL A 740 19.05 -14.46 40.62
CA VAL A 740 18.80 -15.62 39.75
C VAL A 740 18.28 -16.84 40.51
N SER A 741 18.63 -17.00 41.80
CA SER A 741 18.22 -18.15 42.62
C SER A 741 16.72 -18.21 42.93
N GLU A 742 16.02 -17.07 42.92
CA GLU A 742 14.57 -17.02 43.24
C GLU A 742 13.68 -16.93 41.99
N THR A 743 14.20 -16.40 40.88
CA THR A 743 13.41 -16.15 39.66
C THR A 743 13.35 -17.34 38.71
N ALA A 744 14.38 -18.18 38.65
CA ALA A 744 14.40 -19.38 37.79
C ALA A 744 13.25 -20.35 38.11
N THR A 745 13.10 -20.68 39.40
CA THR A 745 12.09 -21.63 39.92
C THR A 745 10.65 -21.17 39.66
N ALA A 746 10.42 -19.86 39.57
CA ALA A 746 9.10 -19.28 39.28
C ALA A 746 8.73 -19.38 37.79
N LEU A 747 9.70 -19.19 36.90
CA LEU A 747 9.49 -19.24 35.45
C LEU A 747 9.24 -20.67 34.97
N GLU A 748 10.00 -21.63 35.51
CA GLU A 748 9.88 -23.05 35.18
C GLU A 748 8.51 -23.63 35.60
N ALA A 749 7.97 -23.18 36.74
CA ALA A 749 6.62 -23.53 37.18
C ALA A 749 5.51 -22.90 36.29
N ALA A 750 5.73 -21.70 35.78
CA ALA A 750 4.77 -21.01 34.91
C ALA A 750 4.68 -21.66 33.51
N VAL A 751 5.82 -21.98 32.89
CA VAL A 751 5.87 -22.60 31.56
C VAL A 751 5.23 -24.01 31.57
N ASN A 752 5.56 -24.84 32.57
CA ASN A 752 4.96 -26.17 32.71
C ASN A 752 3.44 -26.11 32.96
N SER A 753 2.95 -25.09 33.67
CA SER A 753 1.50 -24.89 33.88
C SER A 753 0.78 -24.48 32.60
N ALA A 754 1.37 -23.61 31.79
CA ALA A 754 0.76 -23.14 30.54
C ALA A 754 0.62 -24.27 29.49
N LEU A 755 1.63 -25.13 29.36
CA LEU A 755 1.62 -26.25 28.41
C LEU A 755 0.57 -27.32 28.73
N HIS A 756 0.20 -27.50 30.00
CA HIS A 756 -0.87 -28.44 30.40
C HIS A 756 -2.29 -27.90 30.16
N CYS A 757 -2.49 -26.58 30.03
CA CYS A 757 -3.83 -25.99 29.89
C CYS A 757 -4.35 -25.94 28.44
N HIS A 758 -3.54 -26.25 27.42
CA HIS A 758 -3.92 -26.11 26.01
C HIS A 758 -4.12 -27.44 25.26
N ALA A 759 -3.98 -28.58 25.96
CA ALA A 759 -3.98 -29.93 25.37
C ALA A 759 -5.22 -30.79 25.69
N LEU A 760 -6.31 -30.19 26.20
CA LEU A 760 -7.58 -30.87 26.47
C LEU A 760 -8.75 -30.09 25.86
N GLY A 761 -9.07 -30.44 24.60
CA GLY A 761 -10.18 -29.88 23.83
C GLY A 761 -10.35 -30.66 22.52
N ASP A 762 -11.19 -31.69 22.56
CA ASP A 762 -11.70 -32.49 21.44
C ASP A 762 -10.70 -32.98 20.36
N TYR A 763 -10.19 -34.20 20.53
CA TYR A 763 -10.45 -35.33 19.62
C TYR A 763 -9.98 -36.64 20.30
N GLY A 764 -10.61 -37.78 19.95
CA GLY A 764 -10.48 -39.03 20.72
C GLY A 764 -9.90 -40.22 19.95
N VAL A 765 -9.19 -41.08 20.70
CA VAL A 765 -8.82 -42.48 20.40
C VAL A 765 -7.81 -42.70 19.25
N GLY A 766 -6.64 -43.22 19.60
CA GLY A 766 -5.65 -43.76 18.65
C GLY A 766 -4.33 -44.08 19.35
N SER A 767 -4.01 -45.35 19.56
CA SER A 767 -2.83 -45.80 20.30
C SER A 767 -1.61 -46.03 19.41
N GLY A 768 -0.43 -45.56 19.85
CA GLY A 768 0.87 -46.10 19.44
C GLY A 768 1.59 -45.33 18.32
N MET A 769 2.42 -44.36 18.71
CA MET A 769 3.59 -43.93 17.95
C MET A 769 4.67 -43.47 18.95
N ASP A 770 5.72 -44.28 19.09
CA ASP A 770 6.91 -43.95 19.88
C ASP A 770 7.88 -43.07 19.06
N GLU A 771 8.78 -42.38 19.77
CA GLU A 771 9.95 -41.64 19.25
C GLU A 771 9.71 -40.64 18.09
N LEU A 772 9.36 -39.40 18.45
CA LEU A 772 9.50 -38.25 17.56
C LEU A 772 10.85 -37.55 17.81
N ASP A 773 11.79 -37.70 16.87
CA ASP A 773 13.11 -37.07 16.92
C ASP A 773 13.01 -35.52 16.91
N CYS A 774 13.47 -34.90 17.99
CA CYS A 774 13.45 -33.44 18.17
C CYS A 774 14.62 -32.70 17.49
N SER A 775 15.43 -33.37 16.67
CA SER A 775 16.53 -32.76 15.91
C SER A 775 16.09 -31.68 14.90
N ALA A 776 14.80 -31.62 14.56
CA ALA A 776 14.24 -30.76 13.50
C ALA A 776 13.81 -29.34 13.94
N PHE A 777 13.85 -28.99 15.23
CA PHE A 777 13.42 -27.66 15.74
C PHE A 777 14.57 -26.70 16.09
N GLY A 778 15.71 -26.83 15.41
CA GLY A 778 16.92 -26.04 15.66
C GLY A 778 16.96 -24.61 15.10
N ASP A 779 16.04 -24.23 14.20
CA ASP A 779 16.11 -23.00 13.40
C ASP A 779 14.85 -22.10 13.52
N PHE A 780 14.45 -21.68 14.72
CA PHE A 780 13.47 -20.58 14.87
C PHE A 780 13.53 -19.70 16.14
N ILE A 781 14.73 -19.47 16.70
CA ILE A 781 14.97 -18.30 17.58
C ILE A 781 16.31 -17.64 17.21
N PHE A 782 16.27 -16.66 16.29
CA PHE A 782 17.08 -15.42 16.32
C PHE A 782 16.62 -14.41 15.27
#